data_AF-A0AA38KY52-F1
#
_entry.id   AF-A0AA38KY52-F1
#
_cell.length_a   1.000
_cell.length_b   1.000
_cell.length_c   1.000
_cell.angle_alpha   90.00
_cell.angle_beta   90.00
_cell.angle_gamma   90.00
#
_symmetry.space_group_name_H-M   'P 1'
#
loop_
_entity.id
_entity.type
_entity.pdbx_description
1 polymer ?
#
loop_
_entity_poly.entity_id
_entity_poly.type
_entity_poly.pdbx_seq_one_letter_code
_entity_poly.pdbx_strand_id
1 'polypeptide(L)'
;MRESEEERNAYGEVDWDGDYDDEEQRDAGRDDDDDDEGGGKGRRRGGPTLQKIPTLSSPSLLHQPIHIIARIHTIRAVSSSLVFIVFRQQLDSIQGVLSPTPPPSSPTPHMIHWASRLHPETIVHVKAIVQKPNLPKGGDRIEGTSVHDVELRILELHVLSRVAEPVPFTVYDADINSDAHEPHPNPLTPYIPSRSRIASRIIHLRSLTAQSTFRIQSTITTAFRAHLADLEYLHTTPLLEIHTPKLQGGASESGASVFKLKYFGRTAFLAQSPQLFKQMSIAADFGGVYEVGPVFRAENSNTKRHLTEYTGLDLEMVIKQDYHEVMLVVDSVLKAIFSSVYTKRRREVDVIKAQFPVPDLVWLPKTPVIAFADGIQMLIDSGWTDPSSQQPLLKNQDLSTRAEIQLGKLIKQKYNTDYYILDLFPKSARPFYTMPASAKVQRRMEERHGESLGGLVTSSFDIFVRGQEITTGGQRIHDYGMLVDAMAENDISARGLEEYLDGFRWGAPPHAGAGIGLERLLMLILGLDDIRNASMYPRDPKSLPEPPKALEGIRHPEADTLVWGTGVGRILSSPFLSSPSSRSRSLPPVPSLIANYGDAANTSWLDDRYLVWRDVRTGGAVGFVPSSSGFAIIVGDPLCDKSQTAGVVARFLAWLGRGEKGKGKEKGKDKDKGNIKSTLRDSVLGSRLGWSSFTCIAESRVELEGEVPGALDDKEVGRKIRKAESEGIEVGVWAAMSLHLKHQIDDRIKEWREGRRKKGGQVRLTEVEVWRDSIHRQYFVALAPRKRVDDKIPVALVVLHQLSPMYGFQVKYALDFPSSSSSTPTTPTTGAIESALTTAMHSVASTGSGRLTFGTSATSRLTPTRGVGGVRVKILGHAYEAISERMALRGKGEFRKKMGAEEEEVYVCYPRGGLGTRGAKAVLDFCVAES
;
A
#
# COMPACT_ATOMS: atom_id res chain seq x y z
N MET A 1 47.87 -39.59 -12.79
CA MET A 1 46.76 -40.43 -12.29
C MET A 1 45.49 -39.83 -12.86
N ARG A 2 45.16 -40.07 -14.13
CA ARG A 2 44.35 -41.20 -14.65
C ARG A 2 43.04 -41.42 -13.88
N GLU A 3 41.97 -41.22 -14.64
CA GLU A 3 40.59 -41.72 -14.50
C GLU A 3 39.65 -41.03 -13.50
N SER A 4 38.76 -40.18 -14.04
CA SER A 4 37.31 -40.45 -14.06
C SER A 4 36.58 -39.43 -14.96
N GLU A 5 36.61 -39.66 -16.27
CA GLU A 5 35.70 -39.05 -17.25
C GLU A 5 34.51 -40.02 -17.42
N GLU A 6 33.41 -39.86 -16.67
CA GLU A 6 32.14 -40.55 -17.03
C GLU A 6 30.84 -39.97 -16.40
N GLU A 7 30.81 -38.73 -15.91
CA GLU A 7 29.57 -38.12 -15.38
C GLU A 7 29.29 -36.69 -15.89
N ARG A 8 29.34 -36.49 -17.21
CA ARG A 8 28.80 -35.28 -17.86
C ARG A 8 28.10 -35.62 -19.17
N ASN A 9 26.90 -36.20 -19.09
CA ASN A 9 25.95 -36.22 -20.21
C ASN A 9 24.53 -36.47 -19.70
N ALA A 10 23.84 -35.41 -19.25
CA ALA A 10 22.40 -35.45 -18.99
C ALA A 10 21.73 -34.07 -18.91
N TYR A 11 22.11 -33.07 -19.71
CA TYR A 11 21.27 -31.89 -19.93
C TYR A 11 21.44 -31.41 -21.38
N GLY A 12 20.36 -31.53 -22.15
CA GLY A 12 20.33 -31.24 -23.59
C GLY A 12 20.54 -29.76 -23.91
N GLU A 13 21.39 -29.51 -24.90
CA GLU A 13 21.61 -28.25 -25.58
C GLU A 13 20.34 -27.81 -26.33
N VAL A 14 20.05 -26.50 -26.26
CA VAL A 14 19.13 -25.82 -27.16
C VAL A 14 19.96 -24.78 -27.91
N ASP A 15 20.11 -25.00 -29.21
CA ASP A 15 20.76 -24.10 -30.18
C ASP A 15 20.17 -22.68 -30.15
N TRP A 16 21.07 -21.70 -30.09
CA TRP A 16 20.80 -20.29 -30.40
C TRP A 16 21.87 -19.82 -31.39
N ASP A 17 21.67 -20.13 -32.67
CA ASP A 17 22.37 -19.46 -33.77
C ASP A 17 21.54 -18.27 -34.26
N GLY A 18 22.20 -17.12 -34.40
CA GLY A 18 21.60 -15.91 -34.98
C GLY A 18 22.40 -14.64 -34.72
N ASP A 19 23.62 -14.60 -35.26
CA ASP A 19 24.39 -13.46 -35.77
C ASP A 19 24.31 -12.10 -35.06
N TYR A 20 25.42 -11.75 -34.39
CA TYR A 20 25.82 -10.39 -34.06
C TYR A 20 26.85 -9.93 -35.12
N ASP A 21 26.48 -8.95 -35.93
CA ASP A 21 27.44 -8.13 -36.69
C ASP A 21 27.67 -6.82 -35.93
N ASP A 22 28.92 -6.64 -35.50
CA ASP A 22 29.52 -5.37 -35.09
C ASP A 22 29.91 -4.56 -36.34
N GLU A 23 29.62 -3.26 -36.37
CA GLU A 23 30.61 -2.26 -36.82
C GLU A 23 30.21 -0.81 -36.44
N GLU A 24 31.26 -0.10 -36.02
CA GLU A 24 31.48 1.26 -35.50
C GLU A 24 30.65 2.44 -36.06
N GLN A 25 30.12 3.32 -35.20
CA GLN A 25 30.74 4.60 -34.72
C GLN A 25 31.03 5.67 -35.80
N ARG A 26 30.23 6.75 -35.84
CA ARG A 26 30.64 8.16 -35.60
C ARG A 26 29.66 9.21 -36.19
N ASP A 27 29.67 10.34 -35.49
CA ASP A 27 29.36 11.71 -35.87
C ASP A 27 27.97 12.34 -35.73
N ALA A 28 28.07 13.56 -35.20
CA ALA A 28 27.05 14.43 -34.66
C ALA A 28 26.67 15.54 -35.66
N GLY A 29 25.42 16.00 -35.56
CA GLY A 29 24.95 17.37 -35.75
C GLY A 29 25.22 18.09 -37.08
N ARG A 30 24.14 18.43 -37.81
CA ARG A 30 23.81 19.80 -38.26
C ARG A 30 22.48 19.83 -39.02
N ASP A 31 21.70 20.87 -38.74
CA ASP A 31 20.61 21.37 -39.58
C ASP A 31 21.18 21.94 -40.89
N ASP A 32 20.47 21.75 -42.00
CA ASP A 32 20.02 22.78 -42.95
C ASP A 32 19.66 22.17 -44.32
N ASP A 33 18.74 22.86 -44.98
CA ASP A 33 18.06 22.58 -46.25
C ASP A 33 19.00 22.22 -47.42
N ASP A 34 18.56 21.31 -48.30
CA ASP A 34 18.50 21.55 -49.74
C ASP A 34 17.87 20.37 -50.51
N ASP A 35 17.08 20.74 -51.53
CA ASP A 35 16.45 19.90 -52.53
C ASP A 35 17.47 19.07 -53.33
N ASP A 36 17.19 17.79 -53.59
CA ASP A 36 17.42 17.26 -54.94
C ASP A 36 16.60 15.99 -55.27
N GLU A 37 16.17 15.97 -56.52
CA GLU A 37 15.33 14.98 -57.16
C GLU A 37 16.05 13.63 -57.35
N GLY A 38 15.39 12.52 -57.02
CA GLY A 38 15.97 11.19 -57.24
C GLY A 38 14.98 10.07 -57.02
N GLY A 39 14.20 9.76 -58.05
CA GLY A 39 13.19 8.69 -58.03
C GLY A 39 13.75 7.31 -57.70
N GLY A 40 13.45 6.83 -56.49
CA GLY A 40 13.56 5.43 -56.10
C GLY A 40 12.29 4.98 -55.40
N LYS A 41 11.41 4.24 -56.09
CA LYS A 41 10.17 3.66 -55.54
C LYS A 41 10.49 2.54 -54.52
N GLY A 42 10.96 2.92 -53.34
CA GLY A 42 10.88 2.12 -52.13
C GLY A 42 9.48 2.27 -51.53
N ARG A 43 8.63 1.27 -51.70
CA ARG A 43 7.25 1.25 -51.19
C ARG A 43 7.26 1.12 -49.66
N ARG A 44 7.57 2.20 -48.93
CA ARG A 44 7.34 2.30 -47.48
C ARG A 44 5.86 1.97 -47.24
N ARG A 45 5.55 0.92 -46.48
CA ARG A 45 4.20 0.64 -45.99
C ARG A 45 3.78 1.76 -45.03
N GLY A 46 3.29 2.87 -45.57
CA GLY A 46 2.82 4.02 -44.80
C GLY A 46 1.54 3.69 -44.05
N GLY A 47 1.65 3.33 -42.78
CA GLY A 47 0.50 3.33 -41.87
C GLY A 47 -0.06 4.75 -41.70
N PRO A 48 -1.31 4.90 -41.22
CA PRO A 48 -1.90 6.21 -41.00
C PRO A 48 -1.11 6.99 -39.94
N THR A 49 -0.87 8.29 -40.18
CA THR A 49 -0.21 9.18 -39.23
C THR A 49 -1.07 9.35 -37.97
N LEU A 50 -0.49 9.02 -36.81
CA LEU A 50 -1.16 9.17 -35.52
C LEU A 50 -1.06 10.62 -35.02
N GLN A 51 -2.21 11.22 -34.75
CA GLN A 51 -2.32 12.56 -34.17
C GLN A 51 -2.24 12.50 -32.63
N LYS A 52 -1.76 13.59 -32.01
CA LYS A 52 -1.79 13.78 -30.55
C LYS A 52 -3.00 14.61 -30.17
N ILE A 53 -3.66 14.28 -29.07
CA ILE A 53 -4.84 15.02 -28.57
C ILE A 53 -4.62 16.54 -28.49
N PRO A 54 -3.51 17.08 -27.94
CA PRO A 54 -3.32 18.53 -27.84
C PRO A 54 -3.24 19.25 -29.20
N THR A 55 -3.00 18.56 -30.31
CA THR A 55 -2.91 19.18 -31.65
C THR A 55 -4.26 19.23 -32.38
N LEU A 56 -5.32 18.63 -31.82
CA LEU A 56 -6.60 18.43 -32.51
C LEU A 56 -7.47 19.69 -32.61
N SER A 57 -7.20 20.72 -31.81
CA SER A 57 -7.86 22.04 -31.92
C SER A 57 -7.41 22.84 -33.15
N SER A 58 -6.44 22.34 -33.94
CA SER A 58 -5.99 23.01 -35.16
C SER A 58 -7.14 23.14 -36.17
N PRO A 59 -7.43 24.34 -36.70
CA PRO A 59 -8.46 24.53 -37.72
C PRO A 59 -8.28 23.65 -38.96
N SER A 60 -7.03 23.31 -39.30
CA SER A 60 -6.69 22.45 -40.45
C SER A 60 -7.20 21.01 -40.31
N LEU A 61 -7.48 20.54 -39.10
CA LEU A 61 -7.95 19.19 -38.83
C LEU A 61 -9.49 19.10 -38.76
N LEU A 62 -10.19 20.23 -38.78
CA LEU A 62 -11.65 20.24 -38.71
C LEU A 62 -12.24 19.51 -39.93
N HIS A 63 -13.18 18.60 -39.66
CA HIS A 63 -13.81 17.71 -40.63
C HIS A 63 -12.87 16.70 -41.31
N GLN A 64 -11.60 16.62 -40.92
CA GLN A 64 -10.65 15.64 -41.45
C GLN A 64 -10.72 14.31 -40.69
N PRO A 65 -10.55 13.16 -41.37
CA PRO A 65 -10.36 11.88 -40.71
C PRO A 65 -8.97 11.83 -40.05
N ILE A 66 -8.93 11.47 -38.78
CA ILE A 66 -7.72 11.37 -37.98
C ILE A 66 -7.65 10.03 -37.26
N HIS A 67 -6.43 9.66 -36.89
CA HIS A 67 -6.14 8.47 -36.12
C HIS A 67 -5.47 8.86 -34.81
N ILE A 68 -5.94 8.31 -33.68
CA ILE A 68 -5.29 8.49 -32.37
C ILE A 68 -5.16 7.15 -31.65
N ILE A 69 -4.15 7.04 -30.79
CA ILE A 69 -4.06 5.98 -29.78
C ILE A 69 -4.22 6.63 -28.41
N ALA A 70 -5.25 6.26 -27.66
CA ALA A 70 -5.54 6.87 -26.37
C ALA A 70 -6.05 5.85 -25.37
N ARG A 71 -6.00 6.21 -24.08
CA ARG A 71 -6.73 5.49 -23.05
C ARG A 71 -8.17 5.97 -23.01
N ILE A 72 -9.10 5.07 -22.77
CA ILE A 72 -10.45 5.44 -22.35
C ILE A 72 -10.36 5.99 -20.93
N HIS A 73 -10.69 7.26 -20.73
CA HIS A 73 -10.72 7.89 -19.41
C HIS A 73 -12.04 7.62 -18.70
N THR A 74 -13.16 7.92 -19.37
CA THR A 74 -14.52 7.66 -18.88
C THR A 74 -15.42 7.26 -20.04
N ILE A 75 -16.51 6.53 -19.74
CA ILE A 75 -17.56 6.18 -20.70
C ILE A 75 -18.90 6.56 -20.09
N ARG A 76 -19.73 7.28 -20.86
CA ARG A 76 -21.09 7.63 -20.49
C ARG A 76 -22.06 7.21 -21.59
N ALA A 77 -22.71 6.06 -21.40
CA ALA A 77 -23.79 5.60 -22.25
C ALA A 77 -25.10 6.33 -21.88
N VAL A 78 -25.59 7.19 -22.76
CA VAL A 78 -26.79 8.01 -22.52
C VAL A 78 -28.05 7.28 -23.00
N SER A 79 -27.95 6.55 -24.12
CA SER A 79 -29.02 5.70 -24.65
C SER A 79 -28.43 4.46 -25.33
N SER A 80 -29.29 3.59 -25.88
CA SER A 80 -28.85 2.46 -26.71
C SER A 80 -28.18 2.89 -28.02
N SER A 81 -28.30 4.16 -28.40
CA SER A 81 -27.79 4.74 -29.65
C SER A 81 -26.80 5.88 -29.44
N LEU A 82 -26.47 6.26 -28.20
CA LEU A 82 -25.56 7.38 -27.93
C LEU A 82 -24.63 7.07 -26.76
N VAL A 83 -23.33 7.06 -27.05
CA VAL A 83 -22.27 6.87 -26.06
C VAL A 83 -21.24 7.98 -26.20
N PHE A 84 -20.94 8.64 -25.09
CA PHE A 84 -19.79 9.56 -24.98
C PHE A 84 -18.62 8.81 -24.37
N ILE A 85 -17.44 8.97 -24.96
CA ILE A 85 -16.18 8.38 -24.48
C ILE A 85 -15.17 9.51 -24.35
N VAL A 86 -14.59 9.69 -23.17
CA VAL A 86 -13.45 10.61 -23.02
C VAL A 86 -12.18 9.83 -23.29
N PHE A 87 -11.37 10.30 -24.23
CA PHE A 87 -10.05 9.76 -24.53
C PHE A 87 -8.99 10.59 -23.80
N ARG A 88 -7.98 9.94 -23.23
CA ARG A 88 -6.85 10.59 -22.53
C ARG A 88 -5.51 10.14 -23.10
N GLN A 89 -4.62 11.10 -23.33
CA GLN A 89 -3.19 10.94 -23.55
C GLN A 89 -2.45 11.79 -22.53
N GLN A 90 -1.88 11.15 -21.50
CA GLN A 90 -1.17 11.84 -20.42
C GLN A 90 -2.05 12.95 -19.78
N LEU A 91 -1.67 14.23 -19.92
CA LEU A 91 -2.37 15.39 -19.37
C LEU A 91 -3.54 15.87 -20.24
N ASP A 92 -3.64 15.38 -21.46
CA ASP A 92 -4.60 15.85 -22.44
C ASP A 92 -5.77 14.87 -22.60
N SER A 93 -6.97 15.42 -22.78
CA SER A 93 -8.19 14.65 -23.00
C SER A 93 -9.13 15.32 -23.99
N ILE A 94 -9.91 14.50 -24.69
CA ILE A 94 -10.89 14.95 -25.68
C ILE A 94 -12.14 14.06 -25.64
N GLN A 95 -13.30 14.65 -25.90
CA GLN A 95 -14.56 13.92 -25.99
C GLN A 95 -14.69 13.25 -27.36
N GLY A 96 -15.10 11.99 -27.35
CA GLY A 96 -15.58 11.25 -28.51
C GLY A 96 -17.07 10.95 -28.40
N VAL A 97 -17.75 11.01 -29.54
CA VAL A 97 -19.17 10.74 -29.70
C VAL A 97 -19.35 9.55 -30.62
N LEU A 98 -20.08 8.55 -30.14
CA LEU A 98 -20.48 7.38 -30.91
C LEU A 98 -22.01 7.35 -31.00
N SER A 99 -22.53 7.68 -32.18
CA SER A 99 -23.96 7.71 -32.50
C SER A 99 -24.22 7.33 -33.96
N PRO A 100 -25.44 6.86 -34.31
CA PRO A 100 -25.81 6.61 -35.70
C PRO A 100 -25.69 7.86 -36.56
N THR A 101 -25.03 7.71 -37.70
CA THR A 101 -24.94 8.75 -38.75
C THR A 101 -25.54 8.23 -40.07
N PRO A 102 -25.79 9.10 -41.07
CA PRO A 102 -26.16 8.64 -42.40
C PRO A 102 -25.10 7.67 -42.99
N PRO A 103 -25.49 6.66 -43.79
CA PRO A 103 -24.57 5.75 -44.49
C PRO A 103 -23.58 6.51 -45.40
N PRO A 104 -22.40 5.94 -45.74
CA PRO A 104 -21.96 4.54 -45.57
C PRO A 104 -21.13 4.24 -44.30
N SER A 105 -20.89 5.24 -43.43
CA SER A 105 -19.93 5.15 -42.30
C SER A 105 -20.60 5.17 -40.92
N SER A 106 -21.84 4.68 -40.83
CA SER A 106 -22.62 4.67 -39.58
C SER A 106 -22.15 3.58 -38.60
N PRO A 107 -21.85 3.91 -37.33
CA PRO A 107 -21.61 2.90 -36.30
C PRO A 107 -22.80 1.97 -36.13
N THR A 108 -22.56 0.66 -36.11
CA THR A 108 -23.63 -0.32 -35.89
C THR A 108 -24.13 -0.26 -34.43
N PRO A 109 -25.40 -0.60 -34.16
CA PRO A 109 -25.89 -0.74 -32.78
C PRO A 109 -25.03 -1.72 -31.94
N HIS A 110 -24.46 -2.74 -32.57
CA HIS A 110 -23.53 -3.67 -31.93
C HIS A 110 -22.23 -2.99 -31.50
N MET A 111 -21.66 -2.11 -32.33
CA MET A 111 -20.47 -1.33 -31.98
C MET A 111 -20.75 -0.40 -30.79
N ILE A 112 -21.89 0.30 -30.79
CA ILE A 112 -22.31 1.20 -29.69
C ILE A 112 -22.45 0.40 -28.38
N HIS A 113 -23.15 -0.73 -28.45
CA HIS A 113 -23.36 -1.60 -27.32
C HIS A 113 -22.04 -2.20 -26.79
N TRP A 114 -21.14 -2.61 -27.68
CA TRP A 114 -19.83 -3.11 -27.34
C TRP A 114 -18.96 -2.04 -26.67
N ALA A 115 -18.87 -0.85 -27.27
CA ALA A 115 -18.09 0.26 -26.77
C ALA A 115 -18.55 0.71 -25.38
N SER A 116 -19.87 0.71 -25.12
CA SER A 116 -20.46 1.06 -23.81
C SER A 116 -20.02 0.15 -22.65
N ARG A 117 -19.48 -1.03 -22.95
CA ARG A 117 -19.04 -2.04 -21.96
C ARG A 117 -17.53 -2.15 -21.83
N LEU A 118 -16.77 -1.34 -22.57
CA LEU A 118 -15.33 -1.28 -22.38
C LEU A 118 -15.00 -0.72 -20.99
N HIS A 119 -13.88 -1.16 -20.44
CA HIS A 119 -13.41 -0.68 -19.14
C HIS A 119 -12.60 0.61 -19.34
N PRO A 120 -12.76 1.63 -18.46
CA PRO A 120 -11.79 2.71 -18.35
C PRO A 120 -10.36 2.17 -18.22
N GLU A 121 -9.38 2.93 -18.70
CA GLU A 121 -7.95 2.59 -18.86
C GLU A 121 -7.60 1.65 -20.03
N THR A 122 -8.60 1.08 -20.72
CA THR A 122 -8.37 0.34 -21.98
C THR A 122 -7.71 1.23 -23.01
N ILE A 123 -6.65 0.73 -23.66
CA ILE A 123 -5.96 1.44 -24.75
C ILE A 123 -6.66 1.09 -26.05
N VAL A 124 -7.03 2.11 -26.80
CA VAL A 124 -7.74 1.99 -28.06
C VAL A 124 -7.04 2.77 -29.17
N HIS A 125 -7.11 2.24 -30.37
CA HIS A 125 -6.89 2.98 -31.60
C HIS A 125 -8.24 3.47 -32.12
N VAL A 126 -8.35 4.77 -32.34
CA VAL A 126 -9.59 5.44 -32.74
C VAL A 126 -9.36 6.10 -34.09
N LYS A 127 -10.21 5.78 -35.07
CA LYS A 127 -10.38 6.56 -36.28
C LYS A 127 -11.62 7.42 -36.13
N ALA A 128 -11.48 8.72 -36.29
CA ALA A 128 -12.57 9.66 -36.05
C ALA A 128 -12.50 10.86 -36.99
N ILE A 129 -13.58 11.63 -37.07
CA ILE A 129 -13.61 12.95 -37.71
C ILE A 129 -13.67 14.02 -36.61
N VAL A 130 -12.81 15.03 -36.70
CA VAL A 130 -12.86 16.19 -35.79
C VAL A 130 -14.04 17.07 -36.18
N GLN A 131 -14.86 17.47 -35.22
CA GLN A 131 -16.00 18.36 -35.45
C GLN A 131 -16.20 19.33 -34.29
N LYS A 132 -16.98 20.39 -34.53
CA LYS A 132 -17.44 21.27 -33.45
C LYS A 132 -18.44 20.53 -32.55
N PRO A 133 -18.39 20.74 -31.23
CA PRO A 133 -19.30 20.07 -30.31
C PRO A 133 -20.73 20.56 -30.49
N ASN A 134 -21.69 19.64 -30.38
CA ASN A 134 -23.10 19.98 -30.33
C ASN A 134 -23.51 20.28 -28.87
N LEU A 135 -23.35 21.53 -28.46
CA LEU A 135 -23.60 21.97 -27.09
C LEU A 135 -25.07 22.40 -26.88
N PRO A 136 -25.63 22.23 -25.66
CA PRO A 136 -26.94 22.78 -25.31
C PRO A 136 -26.99 24.30 -25.52
N LYS A 137 -28.18 24.87 -25.74
CA LYS A 137 -28.34 26.33 -25.87
C LYS A 137 -27.76 27.05 -24.64
N GLY A 138 -26.71 27.85 -24.84
CA GLY A 138 -25.98 28.57 -23.79
C GLY A 138 -24.69 27.92 -23.29
N GLY A 139 -24.27 26.78 -23.86
CA GLY A 139 -22.97 26.18 -23.58
C GLY A 139 -21.92 26.60 -24.61
N ASP A 140 -20.78 27.14 -24.13
CA ASP A 140 -19.70 27.65 -25.00
C ASP A 140 -18.55 26.65 -25.18
N ARG A 141 -18.40 25.66 -24.29
CA ARG A 141 -17.29 24.69 -24.30
C ARG A 141 -17.61 23.36 -23.61
N ILE A 142 -16.83 22.31 -23.89
CA ILE A 142 -16.87 21.04 -23.15
C ILE A 142 -16.04 21.15 -21.87
N GLU A 143 -16.65 21.24 -20.68
CA GLU A 143 -15.92 21.51 -19.42
C GLU A 143 -15.16 20.29 -18.84
N GLY A 144 -15.44 19.08 -19.32
CA GLY A 144 -14.88 17.83 -18.77
C GLY A 144 -13.61 17.30 -19.43
N THR A 145 -13.01 18.04 -20.37
CA THR A 145 -11.84 17.63 -21.16
C THR A 145 -10.84 18.77 -21.32
N SER A 146 -9.57 18.51 -21.65
CA SER A 146 -8.59 19.60 -21.87
C SER A 146 -8.74 20.25 -23.25
N VAL A 147 -9.22 19.50 -24.23
CA VAL A 147 -9.64 20.02 -25.54
C VAL A 147 -11.13 20.30 -25.47
N HIS A 148 -11.48 21.57 -25.61
CA HIS A 148 -12.79 22.12 -25.23
C HIS A 148 -13.67 22.51 -26.42
N ASP A 149 -13.03 22.81 -27.55
CA ASP A 149 -13.57 23.49 -28.73
C ASP A 149 -13.95 22.52 -29.86
N VAL A 150 -13.47 21.28 -29.79
CA VAL A 150 -13.75 20.20 -30.74
C VAL A 150 -14.07 18.88 -30.04
N GLU A 151 -14.77 18.00 -30.74
CA GLU A 151 -15.02 16.61 -30.34
C GLU A 151 -14.76 15.65 -31.51
N LEU A 152 -14.63 14.36 -31.18
CA LEU A 152 -14.36 13.30 -32.14
C LEU A 152 -15.62 12.54 -32.48
N ARG A 153 -16.06 12.60 -33.74
CA ARG A 153 -17.07 11.68 -34.27
C ARG A 153 -16.41 10.36 -34.62
N ILE A 154 -16.65 9.34 -33.80
CA ILE A 154 -15.94 8.05 -33.89
C ILE A 154 -16.45 7.26 -35.10
N LEU A 155 -15.53 6.83 -35.97
CA LEU A 155 -15.80 5.98 -37.13
C LEU A 155 -15.41 4.53 -36.85
N GLU A 156 -14.21 4.32 -36.29
CA GLU A 156 -13.71 3.00 -35.92
C GLU A 156 -13.08 3.06 -34.53
N LEU A 157 -13.25 1.99 -33.77
CA LEU A 157 -12.72 1.85 -32.41
C LEU A 157 -12.16 0.45 -32.23
N HIS A 158 -10.84 0.35 -32.10
CA HIS A 158 -10.12 -0.93 -31.99
C HIS A 158 -9.43 -1.01 -30.63
N VAL A 159 -9.62 -2.11 -29.90
CA VAL A 159 -8.92 -2.32 -28.62
C VAL A 159 -7.51 -2.82 -28.91
N LEU A 160 -6.51 -2.05 -28.50
CA LEU A 160 -5.10 -2.45 -28.58
C LEU A 160 -4.66 -3.20 -27.32
N SER A 161 -5.08 -2.72 -26.15
CA SER A 161 -4.78 -3.35 -24.87
C SER A 161 -5.97 -3.23 -23.93
N ARG A 162 -6.58 -4.38 -23.65
CA ARG A 162 -7.75 -4.49 -22.77
C ARG A 162 -7.31 -4.54 -21.31
N VAL A 163 -8.05 -3.85 -20.45
CA VAL A 163 -7.96 -4.04 -19.00
C VAL A 163 -8.41 -5.47 -18.65
N ALA A 164 -7.47 -6.31 -18.21
CA ALA A 164 -7.73 -7.72 -17.91
C ALA A 164 -8.54 -7.91 -16.62
N GLU A 165 -8.35 -7.01 -15.64
CA GLU A 165 -8.99 -7.01 -14.32
C GLU A 165 -9.36 -5.58 -13.91
N PRO A 166 -10.45 -5.36 -13.16
CA PRO A 166 -10.81 -4.03 -12.69
C PRO A 166 -9.66 -3.35 -11.92
N VAL A 167 -9.44 -2.06 -12.20
CA VAL A 167 -8.49 -1.24 -11.45
C VAL A 167 -9.04 -0.92 -10.06
N PRO A 168 -8.17 -0.77 -9.03
CA PRO A 168 -8.62 -0.51 -7.65
C PRO A 168 -9.35 0.82 -7.47
N PHE A 169 -9.07 1.80 -8.34
CA PHE A 169 -9.79 3.06 -8.51
C PHE A 169 -9.57 3.58 -9.93
N THR A 170 -10.48 4.42 -10.43
CA THR A 170 -10.27 5.06 -11.74
C THR A 170 -9.38 6.29 -11.60
N VAL A 171 -8.72 6.68 -12.69
CA VAL A 171 -7.94 7.93 -12.69
C VAL A 171 -8.82 9.15 -12.49
N TYR A 172 -10.05 9.11 -13.03
CA TYR A 172 -11.04 10.16 -12.80
C TYR A 172 -11.30 10.35 -11.30
N ASP A 173 -11.57 9.27 -10.56
CA ASP A 173 -11.78 9.34 -9.10
C ASP A 173 -10.53 9.84 -8.35
N ALA A 174 -9.34 9.51 -8.84
CA ALA A 174 -8.09 9.94 -8.24
C ALA A 174 -7.83 11.45 -8.41
N ASP A 175 -8.32 12.06 -9.49
CA ASP A 175 -8.15 13.49 -9.80
C ASP A 175 -9.29 14.36 -9.23
N ILE A 176 -10.33 13.76 -8.63
CA ILE A 176 -11.35 14.52 -7.90
C ILE A 176 -10.74 15.06 -6.60
N ASN A 177 -10.76 16.39 -6.45
CA ASN A 177 -10.43 17.03 -5.19
C ASN A 177 -11.51 16.73 -4.14
N SER A 178 -11.24 15.70 -3.34
CA SER A 178 -12.00 15.38 -2.15
C SER A 178 -11.08 15.62 -0.96
N ASP A 179 -11.21 16.80 -0.35
CA ASP A 179 -10.48 17.07 0.89
C ASP A 179 -10.81 15.97 1.91
N ALA A 180 -9.78 15.47 2.61
CA ALA A 180 -9.99 14.52 3.69
C ALA A 180 -10.69 15.18 4.88
N HIS A 181 -10.53 16.50 5.04
CA HIS A 181 -10.98 17.28 6.19
C HIS A 181 -12.35 17.93 6.01
N GLU A 182 -12.77 18.22 4.78
CA GLU A 182 -14.11 18.72 4.49
C GLU A 182 -14.97 17.65 3.82
N PRO A 183 -16.16 17.32 4.37
CA PRO A 183 -17.08 16.42 3.70
C PRO A 183 -17.52 17.05 2.37
N HIS A 184 -17.15 16.40 1.27
CA HIS A 184 -17.61 16.81 -0.07
C HIS A 184 -19.15 16.94 -0.04
N PRO A 185 -19.74 17.99 -0.66
CA PRO A 185 -21.18 18.26 -0.62
C PRO A 185 -22.03 17.06 -1.02
N ASN A 186 -21.49 16.24 -1.91
CA ASN A 186 -22.03 14.93 -2.25
C ASN A 186 -21.30 13.81 -1.47
N PRO A 187 -21.96 13.13 -0.50
CA PRO A 187 -21.36 12.04 0.25
C PRO A 187 -21.04 10.79 -0.58
N LEU A 188 -21.49 10.75 -1.85
CA LEU A 188 -21.18 9.67 -2.80
C LEU A 188 -19.88 9.92 -3.60
N THR A 189 -19.23 11.07 -3.43
CA THR A 189 -17.97 11.36 -4.13
C THR A 189 -16.87 10.42 -3.64
N PRO A 190 -16.19 9.68 -4.54
CA PRO A 190 -15.14 8.76 -4.15
C PRO A 190 -13.93 9.53 -3.60
N TYR A 191 -13.45 9.12 -2.43
CA TYR A 191 -12.19 9.59 -1.86
C TYR A 191 -11.19 8.44 -1.86
N ILE A 192 -10.03 8.64 -2.50
CA ILE A 192 -8.96 7.64 -2.56
C ILE A 192 -7.86 8.01 -1.55
N PRO A 193 -7.70 7.25 -0.45
CA PRO A 193 -6.67 7.54 0.55
C PRO A 193 -5.25 7.45 -0.02
N SER A 194 -4.32 8.25 0.50
CA SER A 194 -2.92 8.29 0.05
C SER A 194 -2.25 6.91 0.06
N ARG A 195 -2.56 6.07 1.05
CA ARG A 195 -2.05 4.69 1.12
C ARG A 195 -2.50 3.84 -0.07
N SER A 196 -3.75 3.96 -0.51
CA SER A 196 -4.27 3.23 -1.67
C SER A 196 -3.64 3.72 -2.97
N ARG A 197 -3.39 5.03 -3.07
CA ARG A 197 -2.63 5.64 -4.18
C ARG A 197 -1.20 5.11 -4.25
N ILE A 198 -0.52 4.97 -3.12
CA ILE A 198 0.84 4.40 -3.03
C ILE A 198 0.84 2.90 -3.32
N ALA A 199 -0.09 2.13 -2.75
CA ALA A 199 -0.20 0.69 -2.97
C ALA A 199 -0.54 0.33 -4.43
N SER A 200 -1.25 1.22 -5.12
CA SER A 200 -1.61 1.09 -6.54
C SER A 200 -0.90 2.16 -7.36
N ARG A 201 0.42 2.27 -7.17
CA ARG A 201 1.21 3.41 -7.68
C ARG A 201 1.07 3.62 -9.19
N ILE A 202 1.09 2.55 -9.98
CA ILE A 202 1.02 2.64 -11.45
C ILE A 202 -0.27 3.34 -11.93
N ILE A 203 -1.42 3.04 -11.32
CA ILE A 203 -2.69 3.69 -11.73
C ILE A 203 -2.73 5.14 -11.23
N HIS A 204 -2.22 5.42 -10.02
CA HIS A 204 -2.14 6.79 -9.52
C HIS A 204 -1.18 7.67 -10.34
N LEU A 205 -0.04 7.12 -10.79
CA LEU A 205 0.91 7.84 -11.64
C LEU A 205 0.31 8.28 -12.98
N ARG A 206 -0.87 7.78 -13.38
CA ARG A 206 -1.60 8.21 -14.58
C ARG A 206 -2.51 9.42 -14.34
N SER A 207 -2.73 9.79 -13.08
CA SER A 207 -3.53 10.94 -12.71
C SER A 207 -2.85 12.25 -13.11
N LEU A 208 -3.66 13.28 -13.39
CA LEU A 208 -3.16 14.58 -13.83
C LEU A 208 -2.18 15.15 -12.81
N THR A 209 -2.53 15.11 -11.52
CA THR A 209 -1.67 15.58 -10.43
C THR A 209 -0.32 14.87 -10.43
N ALA A 210 -0.29 13.53 -10.46
CA ALA A 210 0.97 12.78 -10.43
C ALA A 210 1.81 12.99 -11.70
N GLN A 211 1.18 12.98 -12.88
CA GLN A 211 1.86 13.27 -14.15
C GLN A 211 2.51 14.66 -14.12
N SER A 212 1.81 15.66 -13.59
CA SER A 212 2.33 17.01 -13.41
C SER A 212 3.49 17.06 -12.41
N THR A 213 3.36 16.42 -11.26
CA THR A 213 4.41 16.39 -10.22
C THR A 213 5.73 15.86 -10.77
N PHE A 214 5.72 14.76 -11.52
CA PHE A 214 6.96 14.14 -12.02
C PHE A 214 7.55 14.85 -13.25
N ARG A 215 6.75 15.58 -14.04
CA ARG A 215 7.28 16.51 -15.06
C ARG A 215 8.02 17.69 -14.42
N ILE A 216 7.47 18.23 -13.32
CA ILE A 216 8.12 19.29 -12.55
C ILE A 216 9.39 18.75 -11.91
N GLN A 217 9.36 17.56 -11.29
CA GLN A 217 10.56 16.92 -10.73
C GLN A 217 11.68 16.78 -11.77
N SER A 218 11.36 16.30 -12.97
CA SER A 218 12.32 16.23 -14.08
C SER A 218 12.88 17.61 -14.42
N THR A 219 12.02 18.64 -14.54
CA THR A 219 12.46 20.02 -14.77
C THR A 219 13.38 20.56 -13.68
N ILE A 220 13.17 20.22 -12.40
CA ILE A 220 14.08 20.58 -11.29
C ILE A 220 15.48 20.00 -11.56
N THR A 221 15.58 18.70 -11.86
CA THR A 221 16.89 18.06 -12.10
C THR A 221 17.58 18.59 -13.36
N THR A 222 16.83 18.89 -14.43
CA THR A 222 17.38 19.50 -15.63
C THR A 222 17.88 20.91 -15.36
N ALA A 223 17.12 21.72 -14.61
CA ALA A 223 17.53 23.08 -14.24
C ALA A 223 18.75 23.06 -13.33
N PHE A 224 18.82 22.14 -12.36
CA PHE A 224 19.99 21.94 -11.50
C PHE A 224 21.26 21.67 -12.32
N ARG A 225 21.23 20.66 -13.20
CA ARG A 225 22.37 20.32 -14.07
C ARG A 225 22.78 21.46 -15.00
N ALA A 226 21.81 22.04 -15.71
CA ALA A 226 22.06 23.09 -16.68
C ALA A 226 22.68 24.34 -16.01
N HIS A 227 22.20 24.70 -14.82
CA HIS A 227 22.68 25.88 -14.10
C HIS A 227 24.08 25.68 -13.52
N LEU A 228 24.42 24.47 -13.05
CA LEU A 228 25.78 24.17 -12.57
C LEU A 228 26.82 24.04 -13.67
N ALA A 229 26.38 23.71 -14.89
CA ALA A 229 27.22 23.72 -16.08
C ALA A 229 27.51 25.14 -16.62
N ASP A 230 26.76 26.15 -16.17
CA ASP A 230 26.85 27.53 -16.65
C ASP A 230 26.90 28.53 -15.46
N LEU A 231 28.08 28.62 -14.84
CA LEU A 231 28.34 29.47 -13.66
C LEU A 231 29.27 30.65 -13.97
N GLU A 232 29.53 30.94 -15.24
CA GLU A 232 30.53 31.95 -15.64
C GLU A 232 30.20 33.34 -15.04
N TYR A 233 28.91 33.68 -14.95
CA TYR A 233 28.44 34.95 -14.39
C TYR A 233 28.68 35.10 -12.87
N LEU A 234 29.04 34.02 -12.15
CA LEU A 234 29.47 34.03 -10.76
C LEU A 234 31.00 33.95 -10.60
N HIS A 235 31.76 34.13 -11.68
CA HIS A 235 33.23 34.01 -11.67
C HIS A 235 33.74 32.68 -11.08
N THR A 236 32.95 31.63 -11.29
CA THR A 236 33.15 30.28 -10.77
C THR A 236 33.24 29.31 -11.94
N THR A 237 34.15 28.33 -11.86
CA THR A 237 34.28 27.29 -12.88
C THR A 237 33.02 26.42 -12.89
N PRO A 238 32.50 26.00 -14.05
CA PRO A 238 31.44 25.01 -14.15
C PRO A 238 31.74 23.76 -13.32
N LEU A 239 30.74 23.23 -12.63
CA LEU A 239 30.92 22.00 -11.83
C LEU A 239 30.78 20.75 -12.72
N LEU A 240 31.59 19.74 -12.44
CA LEU A 240 31.59 18.46 -13.16
C LEU A 240 30.60 17.47 -12.53
N GLU A 241 29.77 16.79 -13.34
CA GLU A 241 28.93 15.69 -12.85
C GLU A 241 29.80 14.47 -12.53
N ILE A 242 29.70 13.96 -11.30
CA ILE A 242 30.40 12.75 -10.85
C ILE A 242 29.40 11.66 -10.44
N HIS A 243 29.86 10.41 -10.45
CA HIS A 243 29.07 9.24 -10.06
C HIS A 243 29.83 8.44 -9.00
N THR A 244 29.34 8.44 -7.77
CA THR A 244 30.05 7.85 -6.63
C THR A 244 29.44 6.52 -6.20
N PRO A 245 30.24 5.55 -5.70
CA PRO A 245 29.72 4.28 -5.26
C PRO A 245 28.80 4.47 -4.04
N LYS A 246 27.71 3.70 -4.00
CA LYS A 246 26.75 3.71 -2.87
C LYS A 246 27.01 2.61 -1.85
N LEU A 247 28.00 1.77 -2.12
CA LEU A 247 28.49 0.73 -1.22
C LEU A 247 29.77 1.21 -0.54
N GLN A 248 29.83 1.10 0.78
CA GLN A 248 30.97 1.51 1.60
C GLN A 248 31.42 0.38 2.52
N GLY A 249 32.73 0.34 2.80
CA GLY A 249 33.35 -0.65 3.70
C GLY A 249 33.08 -0.39 5.19
N GLY A 250 32.75 0.85 5.56
CA GLY A 250 32.46 1.27 6.93
C GLY A 250 31.22 2.18 7.01
N ALA A 251 30.76 2.47 8.23
CA ALA A 251 29.69 3.44 8.48
C ALA A 251 30.30 4.85 8.45
N SER A 252 29.93 5.66 7.46
CA SER A 252 30.70 6.84 7.05
C SER A 252 30.49 8.12 7.85
N GLU A 253 29.37 8.31 8.55
CA GLU A 253 28.93 9.67 8.91
C GLU A 253 28.49 9.93 10.35
N SER A 254 28.14 8.93 11.18
CA SER A 254 27.82 9.13 12.62
C SER A 254 27.28 7.82 13.23
N GLY A 255 27.08 7.81 14.55
CA GLY A 255 26.34 6.78 15.29
C GLY A 255 24.85 6.59 14.89
N ALA A 256 24.45 7.01 13.69
CA ALA A 256 23.15 6.77 13.10
C ALA A 256 23.01 5.32 12.60
N SER A 257 21.78 4.83 12.54
CA SER A 257 21.47 3.54 11.91
C SER A 257 21.84 3.56 10.42
N VAL A 258 22.64 2.59 9.97
CA VAL A 258 23.05 2.36 8.58
C VAL A 258 22.47 1.05 8.04
N PHE A 259 22.16 1.00 6.74
CA PHE A 259 21.74 -0.25 6.09
C PHE A 259 22.95 -1.16 5.87
N LYS A 260 22.89 -2.36 6.43
CA LYS A 260 23.92 -3.40 6.30
C LYS A 260 23.52 -4.39 5.21
N LEU A 261 24.46 -4.78 4.36
CA LEU A 261 24.29 -5.82 3.36
C LEU A 261 25.38 -6.88 3.46
N LYS A 262 25.03 -8.12 3.10
CA LYS A 262 25.98 -9.21 2.93
C LYS A 262 26.66 -9.04 1.57
N TYR A 263 27.98 -8.89 1.56
CA TYR A 263 28.78 -8.63 0.37
C TYR A 263 29.88 -9.67 0.27
N PHE A 264 29.66 -10.79 -0.43
CA PHE A 264 30.66 -11.86 -0.63
C PHE A 264 31.32 -12.38 0.67
N GLY A 265 30.54 -12.62 1.72
CA GLY A 265 31.04 -13.11 3.01
C GLY A 265 31.58 -12.03 3.97
N ARG A 266 31.69 -10.78 3.51
CA ARG A 266 31.95 -9.59 4.33
C ARG A 266 30.69 -8.71 4.43
N THR A 267 30.72 -7.74 5.33
CA THR A 267 29.65 -6.74 5.46
C THR A 267 30.01 -5.51 4.64
N ALA A 268 29.03 -4.94 3.95
CA ALA A 268 29.11 -3.61 3.36
C ALA A 268 27.89 -2.78 3.81
N PHE A 269 27.96 -1.47 3.58
CA PHE A 269 26.96 -0.52 4.02
C PHE A 269 26.47 0.33 2.85
N LEU A 270 25.21 0.76 2.88
CA LEU A 270 24.73 1.78 1.95
C LEU A 270 25.12 3.18 2.44
N ALA A 271 25.68 3.99 1.54
CA ALA A 271 26.13 5.34 1.83
C ALA A 271 24.95 6.25 2.24
N GLN A 272 25.09 6.95 3.37
CA GLN A 272 24.05 7.85 3.86
C GLN A 272 24.00 9.19 3.14
N SER A 273 25.09 9.55 2.47
CA SER A 273 25.20 10.67 1.55
C SER A 273 26.49 10.49 0.71
N PRO A 274 26.66 11.21 -0.41
CA PRO A 274 27.92 11.20 -1.16
C PRO A 274 29.01 12.11 -0.54
N GLN A 275 28.83 12.62 0.69
CA GLN A 275 29.66 13.66 1.30
C GLN A 275 31.15 13.34 1.37
N LEU A 276 31.53 12.10 1.64
CA LEU A 276 32.95 11.72 1.66
C LEU A 276 33.55 11.75 0.25
N PHE A 277 32.87 11.13 -0.72
CA PHE A 277 33.39 11.01 -2.08
C PHE A 277 33.48 12.37 -2.79
N LYS A 278 32.53 13.28 -2.59
CA LYS A 278 32.62 14.62 -3.20
C LYS A 278 33.80 15.43 -2.65
N GLN A 279 34.14 15.31 -1.36
CA GLN A 279 35.34 15.93 -0.80
C GLN A 279 36.62 15.27 -1.32
N MET A 280 36.65 13.94 -1.45
CA MET A 280 37.78 13.24 -2.07
C MET A 280 37.97 13.67 -3.54
N SER A 281 36.90 13.94 -4.29
CA SER A 281 37.00 14.51 -5.63
C SER A 281 37.61 15.92 -5.61
N ILE A 282 37.29 16.74 -4.61
CA ILE A 282 37.95 18.05 -4.47
C ILE A 282 39.44 17.90 -4.13
N ALA A 283 39.81 16.95 -3.27
CA ALA A 283 41.20 16.60 -3.00
C ALA A 283 41.93 16.01 -4.23
N ALA A 284 41.19 15.53 -5.23
CA ALA A 284 41.70 15.01 -6.50
C ALA A 284 41.66 16.06 -7.63
N ASP A 285 41.74 17.34 -7.31
CA ASP A 285 41.86 18.48 -8.24
C ASP A 285 40.68 18.72 -9.20
N PHE A 286 39.50 18.14 -8.94
CA PHE A 286 38.33 18.38 -9.81
C PHE A 286 37.77 19.81 -9.73
N GLY A 287 38.20 20.63 -8.76
CA GLY A 287 37.83 22.04 -8.61
C GLY A 287 36.38 22.29 -8.15
N GLY A 288 35.41 21.64 -8.77
CA GLY A 288 34.00 21.68 -8.40
C GLY A 288 33.24 20.51 -9.01
N VAL A 289 32.43 19.84 -8.20
CA VAL A 289 31.71 18.62 -8.57
C VAL A 289 30.26 18.65 -8.09
N TYR A 290 29.38 17.96 -8.82
CA TYR A 290 28.03 17.70 -8.37
C TYR A 290 27.60 16.27 -8.67
N GLU A 291 26.61 15.77 -7.94
CA GLU A 291 26.01 14.46 -8.14
C GLU A 291 24.49 14.52 -8.00
N VAL A 292 23.78 13.82 -8.88
CA VAL A 292 22.35 13.53 -8.75
C VAL A 292 22.19 12.03 -8.58
N GLY A 293 21.94 11.57 -7.35
CA GLY A 293 22.00 10.14 -7.03
C GLY A 293 21.19 9.72 -5.81
N PRO A 294 21.04 8.41 -5.58
CA PRO A 294 20.30 7.89 -4.44
C PRO A 294 21.05 8.11 -3.12
N VAL A 295 20.29 8.41 -2.09
CA VAL A 295 20.72 8.66 -0.71
C VAL A 295 19.88 7.82 0.25
N PHE A 296 20.53 7.20 1.25
CA PHE A 296 19.89 6.23 2.12
C PHE A 296 19.86 6.68 3.60
N ARG A 297 18.71 6.55 4.25
CA ARG A 297 18.54 6.81 5.70
C ARG A 297 17.89 5.59 6.35
N ALA A 298 18.59 4.94 7.28
CA ALA A 298 18.11 3.71 7.89
C ALA A 298 17.31 3.92 9.20
N GLU A 299 17.03 5.17 9.55
CA GLU A 299 16.22 5.51 10.72
C GLU A 299 14.80 4.95 10.57
N ASN A 300 14.28 4.33 11.63
CA ASN A 300 12.92 3.79 11.65
C ASN A 300 11.87 4.89 11.88
N SER A 301 11.83 5.86 10.97
CA SER A 301 10.97 7.05 11.04
C SER A 301 9.90 7.01 9.95
N ASN A 302 8.66 6.68 10.32
CA ASN A 302 7.53 6.61 9.40
C ASN A 302 6.65 7.88 9.49
N THR A 303 7.18 9.02 9.05
CA THR A 303 6.49 10.32 9.04
C THR A 303 6.05 10.72 7.63
N LYS A 304 5.41 11.89 7.48
CA LYS A 304 5.08 12.50 6.17
C LYS A 304 6.27 13.21 5.51
N ARG A 305 7.43 13.24 6.17
CA ARG A 305 8.62 14.01 5.74
C ARG A 305 9.83 13.14 5.43
N HIS A 306 9.84 11.90 5.89
CA HIS A 306 10.99 11.01 5.77
C HIS A 306 10.75 9.90 4.75
N LEU A 307 11.81 9.60 4.00
CA LEU A 307 11.96 8.44 3.15
C LEU A 307 13.24 7.72 3.59
N THR A 308 13.30 6.40 3.40
CA THR A 308 14.51 5.60 3.65
C THR A 308 15.48 5.61 2.46
N GLU A 309 14.97 5.94 1.28
CA GLU A 309 15.73 6.12 0.04
C GLU A 309 15.10 7.31 -0.69
N TYR A 310 15.94 8.29 -1.06
CA TYR A 310 15.53 9.49 -1.78
C TYR A 310 16.63 9.94 -2.75
N THR A 311 16.37 10.95 -3.59
CA THR A 311 17.34 11.47 -4.55
C THR A 311 18.01 12.73 -3.99
N GLY A 312 19.32 12.68 -3.80
CA GLY A 312 20.15 13.83 -3.45
C GLY A 312 20.57 14.62 -4.69
N LEU A 313 20.60 15.94 -4.56
CA LEU A 313 21.28 16.87 -5.46
C LEU A 313 22.42 17.49 -4.66
N ASP A 314 23.62 16.95 -4.83
CA ASP A 314 24.79 17.28 -4.02
C ASP A 314 25.80 18.05 -4.84
N LEU A 315 26.46 19.02 -4.22
CA LEU A 315 27.59 19.74 -4.81
C LEU A 315 28.68 20.01 -3.78
N GLU A 316 29.92 20.12 -4.27
CA GLU A 316 31.10 20.53 -3.51
C GLU A 316 32.02 21.31 -4.45
N MET A 317 32.66 22.37 -3.98
CA MET A 317 33.61 23.13 -4.78
C MET A 317 34.69 23.79 -3.91
N VAL A 318 35.85 24.01 -4.53
CA VAL A 318 36.93 24.81 -3.98
C VAL A 318 36.44 26.25 -3.78
N ILE A 319 36.79 26.83 -2.62
CA ILE A 319 36.49 28.21 -2.29
C ILE A 319 37.76 29.05 -2.31
N LYS A 320 37.65 30.31 -2.71
CA LYS A 320 38.80 31.22 -2.81
C LYS A 320 39.05 31.97 -1.50
N GLN A 321 37.98 32.42 -0.85
CA GLN A 321 38.03 33.26 0.34
C GLN A 321 37.05 32.80 1.42
N ASP A 322 35.80 32.53 1.04
CA ASP A 322 34.72 32.31 2.00
C ASP A 322 33.65 31.33 1.48
N TYR A 323 33.01 30.60 2.38
CA TYR A 323 31.94 29.65 2.06
C TYR A 323 30.67 30.32 1.55
N HIS A 324 30.52 31.63 1.73
CA HIS A 324 29.50 32.43 1.07
C HIS A 324 29.56 32.30 -0.47
N GLU A 325 30.72 31.97 -1.06
CA GLU A 325 30.83 31.63 -2.49
C GLU A 325 29.89 30.47 -2.87
N VAL A 326 29.93 29.39 -2.08
CA VAL A 326 29.04 28.23 -2.29
C VAL A 326 27.60 28.56 -1.96
N MET A 327 27.36 29.35 -0.92
CA MET A 327 26.01 29.82 -0.58
C MET A 327 25.38 30.57 -1.76
N LEU A 328 26.14 31.44 -2.44
CA LEU A 328 25.69 32.18 -3.62
C LEU A 328 25.41 31.25 -4.81
N VAL A 329 26.25 30.24 -5.04
CA VAL A 329 26.00 29.21 -6.07
C VAL A 329 24.69 28.48 -5.79
N VAL A 330 24.51 27.94 -4.57
CA VAL A 330 23.29 27.22 -4.18
C VAL A 330 22.05 28.13 -4.28
N ASP A 331 22.15 29.39 -3.84
CA ASP A 331 21.07 30.37 -3.94
C ASP A 331 20.66 30.62 -5.39
N SER A 332 21.64 30.77 -6.28
CA SER A 332 21.39 31.02 -7.70
C SER A 332 20.76 29.81 -8.39
N VAL A 333 21.21 28.59 -8.07
CA VAL A 333 20.65 27.33 -8.58
C VAL A 333 19.19 27.19 -8.15
N LEU A 334 18.88 27.43 -6.87
CA LEU A 334 17.51 27.34 -6.35
C LEU A 334 16.58 28.34 -7.03
N LYS A 335 17.03 29.60 -7.24
CA LYS A 335 16.25 30.61 -7.98
C LYS A 335 16.03 30.22 -9.44
N ALA A 336 17.02 29.65 -10.10
CA ALA A 336 16.89 29.15 -11.47
C ALA A 336 15.91 27.98 -11.57
N ILE A 337 15.91 27.09 -10.57
CA ILE A 337 14.92 26.02 -10.41
C ILE A 337 13.52 26.62 -10.25
N PHE A 338 13.31 27.53 -9.29
CA PHE A 338 12.01 28.16 -9.04
C PHE A 338 11.48 28.84 -10.30
N SER A 339 12.31 29.65 -10.96
CA SER A 339 11.98 30.29 -12.23
C SER A 339 11.60 29.27 -13.30
N SER A 340 12.40 28.21 -13.49
CA SER A 340 12.12 27.16 -14.47
C SER A 340 10.80 26.43 -14.22
N VAL A 341 10.46 26.15 -12.96
CA VAL A 341 9.18 25.50 -12.61
C VAL A 341 8.01 26.41 -12.98
N TYR A 342 8.01 27.67 -12.56
CA TYR A 342 6.86 28.55 -12.77
C TYR A 342 6.73 29.07 -14.20
N THR A 343 7.84 29.15 -14.96
CA THR A 343 7.82 29.59 -16.36
C THR A 343 7.58 28.45 -17.34
N LYS A 344 8.26 27.30 -17.18
CA LYS A 344 8.21 26.17 -18.14
C LYS A 344 7.10 25.14 -17.81
N ARG A 345 6.56 25.16 -16.59
CA ARG A 345 5.59 24.15 -16.10
C ARG A 345 4.36 24.77 -15.42
N ARG A 346 3.95 25.98 -15.85
CA ARG A 346 2.79 26.70 -15.28
C ARG A 346 1.52 25.84 -15.27
N ARG A 347 1.21 25.19 -16.40
CA ARG A 347 0.04 24.29 -16.54
C ARG A 347 0.07 23.17 -15.50
N GLU A 348 1.21 22.50 -15.33
CA GLU A 348 1.38 21.43 -14.36
C GLU A 348 1.24 21.94 -12.92
N VAL A 349 1.79 23.11 -12.59
CA VAL A 349 1.63 23.73 -11.28
C VAL A 349 0.15 24.00 -10.98
N ASP A 350 -0.60 24.53 -11.95
CA ASP A 350 -2.03 24.86 -11.76
C ASP A 350 -2.89 23.60 -11.58
N VAL A 351 -2.58 22.52 -12.31
CA VAL A 351 -3.18 21.20 -12.09
C VAL A 351 -2.95 20.70 -10.67
N ILE A 352 -1.73 20.86 -10.14
CA ILE A 352 -1.39 20.43 -8.78
C ILE A 352 -2.09 21.32 -7.75
N LYS A 353 -2.13 22.63 -7.95
CA LYS A 353 -2.83 23.59 -7.08
C LYS A 353 -4.32 23.31 -6.96
N ALA A 354 -4.96 22.80 -8.02
CA ALA A 354 -6.36 22.40 -7.97
C ALA A 354 -6.62 21.27 -6.96
N GLN A 355 -5.61 20.42 -6.70
CA GLN A 355 -5.66 19.33 -5.72
C GLN A 355 -5.04 19.72 -4.37
N PHE A 356 -3.97 20.52 -4.38
CA PHE A 356 -3.22 20.98 -3.22
C PHE A 356 -3.18 22.52 -3.23
N PRO A 357 -4.22 23.20 -2.71
CA PRO A 357 -4.36 24.64 -2.84
C PRO A 357 -3.31 25.37 -1.98
N VAL A 358 -2.22 25.79 -2.63
CA VAL A 358 -1.16 26.61 -2.04
C VAL A 358 -0.84 27.80 -2.95
N PRO A 359 -0.54 29.00 -2.40
CA PRO A 359 -0.06 30.13 -3.20
C PRO A 359 1.26 29.80 -3.91
N ASP A 360 1.55 30.50 -5.02
CA ASP A 360 2.89 30.42 -5.63
C ASP A 360 3.97 30.82 -4.63
N LEU A 361 5.13 30.19 -4.76
CA LEU A 361 6.29 30.49 -3.92
C LEU A 361 6.74 31.93 -4.18
N VAL A 362 7.00 32.69 -3.12
CA VAL A 362 7.57 34.03 -3.23
C VAL A 362 9.04 33.99 -2.80
N TRP A 363 9.94 34.47 -3.65
CA TRP A 363 11.35 34.67 -3.34
C TRP A 363 11.79 36.05 -3.81
N LEU A 364 12.82 36.60 -3.17
CA LEU A 364 13.34 37.94 -3.47
C LEU A 364 14.56 37.87 -4.41
N PRO A 365 14.81 38.91 -5.23
CA PRO A 365 16.05 39.00 -6.00
C PRO A 365 17.31 38.90 -5.11
N LYS A 366 17.30 39.62 -3.98
CA LYS A 366 18.29 39.48 -2.91
C LYS A 366 17.72 38.63 -1.79
N THR A 367 18.26 37.43 -1.61
CA THR A 367 17.80 36.50 -0.58
C THR A 367 18.16 37.01 0.80
N PRO A 368 17.21 37.04 1.76
CA PRO A 368 17.55 37.33 3.15
C PRO A 368 18.47 36.25 3.71
N VAL A 369 19.63 36.67 4.21
CA VAL A 369 20.59 35.85 4.95
C VAL A 369 20.56 36.34 6.40
N ILE A 370 20.20 35.46 7.32
CA ILE A 370 19.94 35.78 8.73
C ILE A 370 20.87 34.90 9.56
N ALA A 371 21.61 35.49 10.50
CA ALA A 371 22.42 34.68 11.40
C ALA A 371 21.52 33.82 12.30
N PHE A 372 21.92 32.60 12.62
CA PHE A 372 21.15 31.67 13.43
C PHE A 372 20.71 32.32 14.76
N ALA A 373 21.64 33.01 15.43
CA ALA A 373 21.37 33.73 16.67
C ALA A 373 20.35 34.87 16.49
N ASP A 374 20.36 35.57 15.35
CA ASP A 374 19.33 36.57 15.01
C ASP A 374 17.96 35.90 14.77
N GLY A 375 17.93 34.71 14.16
CA GLY A 375 16.71 33.91 13.99
C GLY A 375 16.11 33.44 15.31
N ILE A 376 16.96 32.98 16.24
CA ILE A 376 16.55 32.65 17.62
C ILE A 376 16.01 33.91 18.32
N GLN A 377 16.67 35.06 18.17
CA GLN A 377 16.20 36.31 18.76
C GLN A 377 14.82 36.70 18.21
N MET A 378 14.56 36.52 16.91
CA MET A 378 13.22 36.76 16.34
C MET A 378 12.15 35.88 16.98
N LEU A 379 12.45 34.62 17.29
CA LEU A 379 11.51 33.72 17.99
C LEU A 379 11.25 34.21 19.41
N ILE A 380 12.30 34.58 20.15
CA ILE A 380 12.22 35.12 21.51
C ILE A 380 11.37 36.40 21.52
N ASP A 381 11.67 37.35 20.63
CA ASP A 381 10.97 38.64 20.52
C ASP A 381 9.48 38.47 20.17
N SER A 382 9.12 37.39 19.46
CA SER A 382 7.73 37.07 19.14
C SER A 382 6.93 36.52 20.34
N GLY A 383 7.60 36.25 21.47
CA GLY A 383 7.01 35.60 22.63
C GLY A 383 6.70 34.11 22.44
N TRP A 384 7.24 33.48 21.40
CA TRP A 384 7.02 32.06 21.14
C TRP A 384 7.81 31.20 22.11
N THR A 385 7.15 30.16 22.64
CA THR A 385 7.76 29.11 23.45
C THR A 385 7.41 27.76 22.86
N ASP A 386 8.32 26.79 22.94
CA ASP A 386 8.06 25.46 22.41
C ASP A 386 7.07 24.72 23.31
N PRO A 387 5.88 24.32 22.83
CA PRO A 387 4.92 23.60 23.66
C PRO A 387 5.39 22.19 24.07
N SER A 388 6.40 21.65 23.37
CA SER A 388 6.97 20.31 23.61
C SER A 388 8.08 20.32 24.67
N SER A 389 8.77 21.45 24.84
CA SER A 389 9.89 21.58 25.77
C SER A 389 9.67 22.80 26.65
N GLN A 390 9.57 22.59 27.97
CA GLN A 390 9.48 23.69 28.95
C GLN A 390 10.81 24.47 29.10
N GLN A 391 11.77 24.26 28.19
CA GLN A 391 13.08 24.89 28.24
C GLN A 391 13.12 26.12 27.34
N PRO A 392 13.87 27.16 27.73
CA PRO A 392 14.07 28.33 26.89
C PRO A 392 14.81 27.94 25.59
N LEU A 393 14.53 28.67 24.50
CA LEU A 393 15.31 28.55 23.28
C LEU A 393 16.74 29.01 23.53
N LEU A 394 17.71 28.14 23.26
CA LEU A 394 19.13 28.42 23.46
C LEU A 394 19.82 28.69 22.12
N LYS A 395 20.66 29.73 22.08
CA LYS A 395 21.42 30.14 20.88
C LYS A 395 22.48 29.12 20.44
N ASN A 396 22.83 28.18 21.31
CA ASN A 396 23.82 27.12 21.07
C ASN A 396 23.19 25.73 20.82
N GLN A 397 21.89 25.65 20.59
CA GLN A 397 21.19 24.40 20.29
C GLN A 397 20.48 24.49 18.95
N ASP A 398 20.20 23.34 18.36
CA ASP A 398 19.51 23.24 17.08
C ASP A 398 18.02 23.61 17.20
N LEU A 399 17.40 23.98 16.07
CA LEU A 399 15.98 24.34 16.01
C LEU A 399 15.09 23.09 16.01
N SER A 400 14.05 23.11 16.85
CA SER A 400 12.98 22.13 16.72
C SER A 400 12.18 22.39 15.43
N THR A 401 11.63 21.35 14.80
CA THR A 401 10.72 21.48 13.64
C THR A 401 9.62 22.54 13.83
N ARG A 402 9.10 22.69 15.06
CA ARG A 402 8.05 23.68 15.35
C ARG A 402 8.62 25.10 15.34
N ALA A 403 9.83 25.27 15.87
CA ALA A 403 10.57 26.52 15.84
C ALA A 403 10.90 26.94 14.40
N GLU A 404 11.33 26.02 13.53
CA GLU A 404 11.58 26.31 12.10
C GLU A 404 10.34 26.88 11.39
N ILE A 405 9.19 26.21 11.57
CA ILE A 405 7.92 26.63 10.96
C ILE A 405 7.51 28.01 11.46
N GLN A 406 7.66 28.26 12.77
CA GLN A 406 7.33 29.53 13.36
C GLN A 406 8.25 30.65 12.86
N LEU A 407 9.57 30.41 12.84
CA LEU A 407 10.55 31.35 12.30
C LEU A 407 10.26 31.69 10.83
N GLY A 408 9.90 30.68 10.02
CA GLY A 408 9.46 30.89 8.64
C GLY A 408 8.25 31.82 8.52
N LYS A 409 7.28 31.74 9.44
CA LYS A 409 6.14 32.68 9.48
C LYS A 409 6.58 34.10 9.81
N LEU A 410 7.47 34.26 10.79
CA LEU A 410 8.00 35.58 11.18
C LEU A 410 8.79 36.22 10.02
N ILE A 411 9.59 35.42 9.31
CA ILE A 411 10.34 35.87 8.13
C ILE A 411 9.39 36.23 6.99
N LYS A 412 8.34 35.44 6.75
CA LYS A 412 7.31 35.77 5.76
C LYS A 412 6.62 37.09 6.10
N GLN A 413 6.29 37.33 7.37
CA GLN A 413 5.67 38.59 7.81
C GLN A 413 6.61 39.79 7.65
N LYS A 414 7.90 39.63 8.01
CA LYS A 414 8.88 40.72 8.00
C LYS A 414 9.42 41.05 6.61
N TYR A 415 9.69 40.03 5.79
CA TYR A 415 10.39 40.16 4.50
C TYR A 415 9.53 39.79 3.28
N ASN A 416 8.30 39.30 3.49
CA ASN A 416 7.41 38.82 2.43
C ASN A 416 8.01 37.73 1.51
N THR A 417 8.90 36.89 2.05
CA THR A 417 9.51 35.77 1.32
C THR A 417 9.16 34.42 1.94
N ASP A 418 8.99 33.41 1.10
CA ASP A 418 8.91 32.01 1.51
C ASP A 418 10.29 31.33 1.51
N TYR A 419 11.32 32.02 1.02
CA TYR A 419 12.66 31.50 0.78
C TYR A 419 13.72 32.38 1.43
N TYR A 420 14.57 31.80 2.28
CA TYR A 420 15.60 32.50 3.04
C TYR A 420 16.72 31.55 3.48
N ILE A 421 17.85 32.13 3.91
CA ILE A 421 19.03 31.40 4.39
C ILE A 421 19.26 31.73 5.87
N LEU A 422 19.45 30.71 6.70
CA LEU A 422 20.03 30.86 8.04
C LEU A 422 21.51 30.54 7.97
N ASP A 423 22.33 31.39 8.59
CA ASP A 423 23.79 31.31 8.51
C ASP A 423 24.41 31.22 9.91
N LEU A 424 25.63 30.73 10.03
CA LEU A 424 26.41 30.68 11.28
C LEU A 424 25.78 29.83 12.39
N PHE A 425 25.47 28.57 12.07
CA PHE A 425 24.91 27.63 13.05
C PHE A 425 25.89 27.25 14.17
N PRO A 426 25.38 26.87 15.36
CA PRO A 426 26.22 26.39 16.46
C PRO A 426 26.89 25.05 16.14
N LYS A 427 28.13 24.85 16.62
CA LYS A 427 28.92 23.62 16.39
C LYS A 427 28.20 22.34 16.85
N SER A 428 27.42 22.42 17.92
CA SER A 428 26.62 21.31 18.48
C SER A 428 25.57 20.75 17.53
N ALA A 429 25.10 21.54 16.55
CA ALA A 429 24.09 21.14 15.58
C ALA A 429 24.71 20.59 14.29
N ARG A 430 26.04 20.52 14.18
CA ARG A 430 26.73 20.26 12.91
C ARG A 430 27.62 19.02 12.96
N PRO A 431 27.80 18.32 11.81
CA PRO A 431 28.70 17.18 11.72
C PRO A 431 30.17 17.55 11.97
N PHE A 432 30.97 16.54 12.35
CA PHE A 432 32.38 16.70 12.72
C PHE A 432 33.25 17.40 11.66
N TYR A 433 32.94 17.20 10.37
CA TYR A 433 33.70 17.78 9.25
C TYR A 433 33.41 19.27 8.99
N THR A 434 32.59 19.92 9.82
CA THR A 434 32.16 21.31 9.62
C THR A 434 33.21 22.29 10.15
N MET A 435 33.65 23.24 9.33
CA MET A 435 34.65 24.25 9.72
C MET A 435 34.10 25.19 10.81
N PRO A 436 34.81 25.37 11.94
CA PRO A 436 34.51 26.43 12.91
C PRO A 436 34.65 27.81 12.27
N ALA A 437 33.79 28.76 12.66
CA ALA A 437 33.91 30.13 12.17
C ALA A 437 35.20 30.79 12.68
N SER A 438 35.73 31.77 11.94
CA SER A 438 36.93 32.48 12.36
C SER A 438 36.73 33.23 13.69
N ALA A 439 37.80 33.41 14.46
CA ALA A 439 37.78 34.17 15.72
C ALA A 439 37.29 35.62 15.56
N LYS A 440 37.41 36.19 14.35
CA LYS A 440 36.84 37.50 14.01
C LYS A 440 35.32 37.46 13.90
N VAL A 441 34.77 36.42 13.26
CA VAL A 441 33.32 36.21 13.14
C VAL A 441 32.70 35.89 14.49
N GLN A 442 33.34 35.03 15.28
CA GLN A 442 32.89 34.69 16.64
C GLN A 442 32.74 35.95 17.51
N ARG A 443 33.80 36.78 17.60
CA ARG A 443 33.78 38.03 18.40
C ARG A 443 32.72 39.01 17.93
N ARG A 444 32.58 39.18 16.61
CA ARG A 444 31.56 40.08 16.04
C ARG A 444 30.13 39.64 16.42
N MET A 445 29.88 38.34 16.49
CA MET A 445 28.57 37.83 16.88
C MET A 445 28.32 38.01 18.38
N GLU A 446 29.32 37.75 19.23
CA GLU A 446 29.22 38.02 20.67
C GLU A 446 28.97 39.51 20.96
N GLU A 447 29.68 40.42 20.27
CA GLU A 447 29.47 41.87 20.37
C GLU A 447 28.06 42.29 19.94
N ARG A 448 27.52 41.70 18.87
CA ARG A 448 26.16 42.01 18.37
C ARG A 448 25.08 41.63 19.38
N HIS A 449 25.26 40.53 20.09
CA HIS A 449 24.23 40.00 21.00
C HIS A 449 24.43 40.42 22.46
N GLY A 450 25.53 41.08 22.80
CA GLY A 450 25.79 41.61 24.15
C GLY A 450 26.02 40.54 25.22
N GLU A 451 26.14 39.27 24.82
CA GLU A 451 26.33 38.10 25.69
C GLU A 451 27.06 36.98 24.94
N SER A 452 27.65 36.04 25.67
CA SER A 452 28.27 34.86 25.07
C SER A 452 27.20 34.00 24.38
N LEU A 453 27.49 33.53 23.16
CA LEU A 453 26.60 32.64 22.40
C LEU A 453 26.47 31.25 23.03
N GLY A 454 27.24 30.93 24.07
CA GLY A 454 27.21 29.65 24.77
C GLY A 454 27.90 28.49 24.01
N GLY A 455 28.61 28.78 22.92
CA GLY A 455 29.34 27.81 22.10
C GLY A 455 30.00 28.44 20.87
N LEU A 456 30.82 27.64 20.16
CA LEU A 456 31.41 28.04 18.88
C LEU A 456 30.34 28.05 17.78
N VAL A 457 30.32 29.09 16.95
CA VAL A 457 29.60 29.08 15.67
C VAL A 457 30.47 28.49 14.56
N THR A 458 29.82 28.03 13.49
CA THR A 458 30.47 27.36 12.36
C THR A 458 30.25 28.12 11.06
N SER A 459 31.12 27.89 10.08
CA SER A 459 30.97 28.38 8.70
C SER A 459 29.96 27.50 7.93
N SER A 460 28.71 27.47 8.40
CA SER A 460 27.64 26.64 7.85
C SER A 460 26.31 27.36 7.78
N PHE A 461 25.45 26.92 6.88
CA PHE A 461 24.17 27.53 6.59
C PHE A 461 23.12 26.49 6.22
N ASP A 462 21.86 26.82 6.49
CA ASP A 462 20.71 26.07 6.01
C ASP A 462 19.83 26.98 5.16
N ILE A 463 19.20 26.42 4.14
CA ILE A 463 18.23 27.14 3.31
C ILE A 463 16.84 26.58 3.55
N PHE A 464 15.89 27.49 3.70
CA PHE A 464 14.52 27.18 4.06
C PHE A 464 13.56 27.57 2.96
N VAL A 465 12.56 26.72 2.74
CA VAL A 465 11.38 27.00 1.92
C VAL A 465 10.13 26.77 2.76
N ARG A 466 9.29 27.80 2.88
CA ARG A 466 8.05 27.79 3.69
C ARG A 466 8.29 27.34 5.14
N GLY A 467 9.37 27.84 5.74
CA GLY A 467 9.73 27.56 7.14
C GLY A 467 10.14 26.12 7.40
N GLN A 468 10.64 25.42 6.38
CA GLN A 468 11.16 24.07 6.51
C GLN A 468 12.48 23.96 5.75
N GLU A 469 13.45 23.27 6.35
CA GLU A 469 14.78 23.04 5.77
C GLU A 469 14.68 22.23 4.47
N ILE A 470 15.45 22.65 3.45
CA ILE A 470 15.64 21.91 2.18
C ILE A 470 17.09 21.53 1.90
N THR A 471 18.05 22.19 2.56
CA THR A 471 19.48 21.99 2.33
C THR A 471 20.26 22.43 3.56
N THR A 472 21.30 21.68 3.84
CA THR A 472 22.37 22.03 4.77
C THR A 472 23.65 22.17 3.95
N GLY A 473 24.40 23.26 4.16
CA GLY A 473 25.66 23.54 3.48
C GLY A 473 26.69 24.19 4.40
N GLY A 474 27.93 24.28 3.93
CA GLY A 474 28.99 24.94 4.68
C GLY A 474 30.39 24.54 4.24
N GLN A 475 31.37 25.20 4.85
CA GLN A 475 32.78 24.91 4.67
C GLN A 475 33.17 23.62 5.38
N ARG A 476 34.02 22.83 4.73
CA ARG A 476 34.58 21.61 5.28
C ARG A 476 35.96 21.87 5.86
N ILE A 477 36.31 21.08 6.86
CA ILE A 477 37.66 21.01 7.38
C ILE A 477 38.56 20.38 6.31
N HIS A 478 39.48 21.17 5.75
CA HIS A 478 40.45 20.71 4.74
C HIS A 478 41.83 20.41 5.33
N ASP A 479 42.12 20.90 6.53
CA ASP A 479 43.36 20.60 7.27
C ASP A 479 43.26 19.22 7.94
N TYR A 480 44.25 18.37 7.67
CA TYR A 480 44.26 16.99 8.17
C TYR A 480 44.30 16.91 9.70
N GLY A 481 45.11 17.73 10.37
CA GLY A 481 45.24 17.70 11.84
C GLY A 481 43.93 18.08 12.51
N MET A 482 43.33 19.19 12.08
CA MET A 482 42.04 19.65 12.58
C MET A 482 40.92 18.65 12.29
N LEU A 483 40.94 17.94 11.16
CA LEU A 483 39.95 16.92 10.84
C LEU A 483 40.03 15.73 11.80
N VAL A 484 41.25 15.26 12.09
CA VAL A 484 41.50 14.16 13.03
C VAL A 484 41.08 14.57 14.45
N ASP A 485 41.40 15.79 14.88
CA ASP A 485 40.98 16.32 16.18
C ASP A 485 39.45 16.40 16.27
N ALA A 486 38.78 16.90 15.23
CA ALA A 486 37.32 16.96 15.19
C ALA A 486 36.65 15.58 15.18
N MET A 487 37.26 14.58 14.52
CA MET A 487 36.80 13.19 14.59
C MET A 487 36.92 12.63 16.00
N ALA A 488 38.03 12.88 16.69
CA ALA A 488 38.24 12.46 18.07
C ALA A 488 37.25 13.12 19.04
N GLU A 489 36.97 14.42 18.87
CA GLU A 489 35.97 15.15 19.66
C GLU A 489 34.54 14.62 19.51
N ASN A 490 34.23 13.97 18.37
CA ASN A 490 32.89 13.45 18.04
C ASN A 490 32.80 11.92 18.13
N ASP A 491 33.78 11.26 18.75
CA ASP A 491 33.86 9.79 18.88
C ASP A 491 33.79 9.04 17.54
N ILE A 492 34.30 9.65 16.46
CA ILE A 492 34.33 9.04 15.11
C ILE A 492 35.63 8.26 14.94
N SER A 493 35.52 6.96 14.66
CA SER A 493 36.67 6.10 14.38
C SER A 493 37.22 6.36 12.97
N ALA A 494 38.55 6.44 12.84
CA ALA A 494 39.23 6.48 11.55
C ALA A 494 39.13 5.17 10.76
N ARG A 495 38.72 4.07 11.42
CA ARG A 495 38.64 2.75 10.78
C ARG A 495 37.57 2.73 9.70
N GLY A 496 37.95 2.37 8.48
CA GLY A 496 37.07 2.38 7.31
C GLY A 496 36.93 3.75 6.64
N LEU A 497 37.66 4.77 7.12
CA LEU A 497 37.75 6.11 6.55
C LEU A 497 39.18 6.46 6.09
N GLU A 498 40.06 5.45 5.96
CA GLU A 498 41.47 5.65 5.60
C GLU A 498 41.60 6.35 4.25
N GLU A 499 40.86 5.89 3.22
CA GLU A 499 40.86 6.52 1.89
C GLU A 499 40.35 7.97 1.92
N TYR A 500 39.36 8.26 2.76
CA TYR A 500 38.84 9.62 2.94
C TYR A 500 39.92 10.52 3.55
N LEU A 501 40.59 10.05 4.61
CA LEU A 501 41.66 10.77 5.30
C LEU A 501 42.92 10.98 4.46
N ASP A 502 43.24 10.02 3.60
CA ASP A 502 44.40 10.09 2.69
C ASP A 502 44.30 11.31 1.76
N GLY A 503 43.09 11.63 1.26
CA GLY A 503 42.85 12.81 0.45
C GLY A 503 43.27 14.12 1.14
N PHE A 504 42.99 14.25 2.44
CA PHE A 504 43.41 15.44 3.22
C PHE A 504 44.89 15.38 3.61
N ARG A 505 45.44 14.18 3.83
CA ARG A 505 46.86 14.00 4.15
C ARG A 505 47.76 14.40 2.97
N TRP A 506 47.31 14.17 1.74
CA TRP A 506 48.02 14.55 0.52
C TRP A 506 47.79 16.01 0.10
N GLY A 507 46.97 16.74 0.86
CA GLY A 507 46.65 18.14 0.64
C GLY A 507 45.29 18.30 -0.03
N ALA A 508 44.33 18.85 0.71
CA ALA A 508 43.03 19.26 0.18
C ALA A 508 42.93 20.79 0.17
N PRO A 509 42.47 21.42 -0.92
CA PRO A 509 42.21 22.86 -0.93
C PRO A 509 41.03 23.21 -0.02
N PRO A 510 40.92 24.46 0.48
CA PRO A 510 39.70 24.92 1.15
C PRO A 510 38.48 24.73 0.26
N HIS A 511 37.43 24.12 0.79
CA HIS A 511 36.23 23.80 0.02
C HIS A 511 34.97 23.85 0.88
N ALA A 512 33.83 23.99 0.19
CA ALA A 512 32.51 24.00 0.79
C ALA A 512 31.51 23.32 -0.16
N GLY A 513 30.37 22.94 0.37
CA GLY A 513 29.34 22.27 -0.42
C GLY A 513 27.99 22.25 0.26
N ALA A 514 27.02 21.65 -0.41
CA ALA A 514 25.66 21.49 0.07
C ALA A 514 25.03 20.22 -0.50
N GLY A 515 23.96 19.76 0.14
CA GLY A 515 23.15 18.64 -0.33
C GLY A 515 21.66 18.98 -0.24
N ILE A 516 20.93 18.79 -1.33
CA ILE A 516 19.51 19.13 -1.44
C ILE A 516 18.71 17.84 -1.66
N GLY A 517 17.68 17.59 -0.85
CA GLY A 517 16.74 16.51 -1.10
C GLY A 517 15.75 16.86 -2.22
N LEU A 518 15.80 16.18 -3.37
CA LEU A 518 14.95 16.48 -4.53
C LEU A 518 13.45 16.39 -4.20
N GLU A 519 13.03 15.31 -3.55
CA GLU A 519 11.64 15.09 -3.16
C GLU A 519 11.18 16.12 -2.12
N ARG A 520 12.07 16.53 -1.23
CA ARG A 520 11.80 17.52 -0.19
C ARG A 520 11.61 18.91 -0.79
N LEU A 521 12.50 19.31 -1.70
CA LEU A 521 12.40 20.55 -2.45
C LEU A 521 11.08 20.61 -3.25
N LEU A 522 10.77 19.55 -4.01
CA LEU A 522 9.55 19.44 -4.79
C LEU A 522 8.29 19.53 -3.92
N MET A 523 8.27 18.81 -2.79
CA MET A 523 7.17 18.82 -1.82
C MET A 523 6.88 20.25 -1.34
N LEU A 524 7.91 21.03 -1.01
CA LEU A 524 7.76 22.35 -0.42
C LEU A 524 7.44 23.45 -1.45
N ILE A 525 8.01 23.37 -2.67
CA ILE A 525 7.65 24.27 -3.78
C ILE A 525 6.15 24.15 -4.09
N LEU A 526 5.65 22.90 -4.18
CA LEU A 526 4.29 22.59 -4.62
C LEU A 526 3.27 22.46 -3.49
N GLY A 527 3.70 22.56 -2.22
CA GLY A 527 2.82 22.43 -1.06
C GLY A 527 2.18 21.04 -0.91
N LEU A 528 2.90 19.97 -1.29
CA LEU A 528 2.42 18.60 -1.11
C LEU A 528 2.40 18.25 0.39
N ASP A 529 1.38 17.51 0.82
CA ASP A 529 1.15 17.18 2.23
C ASP A 529 2.00 16.02 2.77
N ASP A 530 2.53 15.19 1.87
CA ASP A 530 3.34 14.01 2.17
C ASP A 530 4.46 13.86 1.13
N ILE A 531 5.70 13.65 1.58
CA ILE A 531 6.88 13.48 0.72
C ILE A 531 6.73 12.30 -0.25
N ARG A 532 5.92 11.30 0.09
CA ARG A 532 5.62 10.15 -0.79
C ARG A 532 4.88 10.58 -2.07
N ASN A 533 4.24 11.74 -2.09
CA ASN A 533 3.66 12.30 -3.31
C ASN A 533 4.74 12.86 -4.26
N ALA A 534 5.90 13.24 -3.72
CA ALA A 534 7.06 13.72 -4.48
C ALA A 534 8.01 12.60 -4.93
N SER A 535 7.88 11.36 -4.44
CA SER A 535 8.69 10.21 -4.88
C SER A 535 7.90 9.30 -5.82
N MET A 536 8.43 8.93 -6.99
CA MET A 536 7.68 8.12 -7.96
C MET A 536 7.34 6.72 -7.41
N TYR A 537 8.28 6.10 -6.69
CA TYR A 537 8.10 4.84 -6.00
C TYR A 537 8.70 4.92 -4.59
N PRO A 538 7.95 5.49 -3.62
CA PRO A 538 8.51 5.79 -2.30
C PRO A 538 9.04 4.54 -1.59
N ARG A 539 10.09 4.75 -0.78
CA ARG A 539 10.61 3.78 0.18
C ARG A 539 10.57 4.38 1.57
N ASP A 540 9.98 3.64 2.48
CA ASP A 540 9.86 3.95 3.91
C ASP A 540 10.00 2.64 4.72
N PRO A 541 10.02 2.68 6.07
CA PRO A 541 10.21 1.47 6.87
C PRO A 541 9.12 0.39 6.71
N LYS A 542 7.98 0.71 6.06
CA LYS A 542 6.89 -0.23 5.77
C LYS A 542 6.89 -0.74 4.34
N SER A 543 7.85 -0.29 3.54
CA SER A 543 8.06 -0.75 2.18
C SER A 543 8.70 -2.15 2.17
N LEU A 544 8.49 -2.90 1.10
CA LEU A 544 9.02 -4.27 0.95
C LEU A 544 8.61 -5.23 2.10
N PRO A 545 7.29 -5.37 2.39
CA PRO A 545 6.85 -6.33 3.40
C PRO A 545 7.30 -7.74 3.00
N GLU A 546 7.64 -8.56 4.00
CA GLU A 546 7.98 -9.96 3.75
C GLU A 546 6.88 -10.63 2.92
N PRO A 547 7.23 -11.31 1.82
CA PRO A 547 6.24 -12.06 1.07
C PRO A 547 5.62 -13.09 2.02
N PRO A 548 4.28 -13.27 1.99
CA PRO A 548 3.68 -14.33 2.77
C PRO A 548 4.31 -15.65 2.34
N LYS A 549 4.79 -16.45 3.30
CA LYS A 549 5.32 -17.79 3.04
C LYS A 549 4.33 -18.55 2.16
N ALA A 550 4.80 -19.11 1.05
CA ALA A 550 4.01 -20.00 0.22
C ALA A 550 3.48 -21.14 1.11
N LEU A 551 2.23 -21.55 0.88
CA LEU A 551 1.69 -22.72 1.57
C LEU A 551 2.43 -23.96 1.06
N GLU A 552 3.49 -24.37 1.75
CA GLU A 552 4.08 -25.69 1.56
C GLU A 552 3.05 -26.75 2.00
N GLY A 553 2.73 -27.71 1.12
CA GLY A 553 1.80 -28.80 1.41
C GLY A 553 0.31 -28.45 1.31
N ILE A 554 -0.16 -27.97 0.15
CA ILE A 554 -1.60 -27.82 -0.14
C ILE A 554 -2.29 -29.18 0.01
N ARG A 555 -3.38 -29.23 0.79
CA ARG A 555 -4.07 -30.47 1.17
C ARG A 555 -4.83 -31.12 0.01
N HIS A 556 -5.39 -30.29 -0.87
CA HIS A 556 -6.20 -30.68 -2.03
C HIS A 556 -5.60 -30.09 -3.31
N PRO A 557 -4.61 -30.74 -3.94
CA PRO A 557 -3.99 -30.27 -5.18
C PRO A 557 -5.02 -30.05 -6.31
N GLU A 558 -6.11 -30.82 -6.33
CA GLU A 558 -7.22 -30.68 -7.27
C GLU A 558 -8.00 -29.37 -7.12
N ALA A 559 -7.89 -28.71 -5.95
CA ALA A 559 -8.51 -27.43 -5.64
C ALA A 559 -7.49 -26.28 -5.56
N ASP A 560 -6.30 -26.45 -6.16
CA ASP A 560 -5.28 -25.41 -6.23
C ASP A 560 -5.67 -24.30 -7.22
N THR A 561 -5.87 -23.08 -6.73
CA THR A 561 -6.28 -21.91 -7.53
C THR A 561 -5.16 -21.32 -8.40
N LEU A 562 -3.89 -21.62 -8.13
CA LEU A 562 -2.77 -21.23 -9.00
C LEU A 562 -2.74 -22.09 -10.26
N VAL A 563 -2.92 -23.40 -10.11
CA VAL A 563 -2.89 -24.38 -11.21
C VAL A 563 -4.19 -24.35 -12.03
N TRP A 564 -5.31 -23.97 -11.42
CA TRP A 564 -6.58 -23.80 -12.12
C TRP A 564 -6.50 -22.73 -13.22
N GLY A 565 -5.75 -21.65 -12.98
CA GLY A 565 -5.59 -20.51 -13.90
C GLY A 565 -4.63 -20.75 -15.08
N THR A 566 -3.65 -21.66 -14.94
CA THR A 566 -2.60 -21.91 -15.95
C THR A 566 -2.98 -22.93 -17.02
N GLY A 567 -4.12 -23.59 -16.87
CA GLY A 567 -4.56 -24.66 -17.77
C GLY A 567 -3.81 -26.00 -17.58
N VAL A 568 -2.81 -26.07 -16.70
CA VAL A 568 -2.08 -27.32 -16.32
C VAL A 568 -2.93 -28.22 -15.42
N GLY A 569 -3.94 -27.67 -14.74
CA GLY A 569 -5.02 -28.45 -14.13
C GLY A 569 -5.78 -29.35 -15.13
N ARG A 570 -5.53 -29.23 -16.44
CA ARG A 570 -6.01 -30.13 -17.51
C ARG A 570 -5.65 -31.60 -17.29
N ILE A 571 -4.55 -31.90 -16.60
CA ILE A 571 -3.99 -33.26 -16.55
C ILE A 571 -4.32 -33.95 -15.21
N LEU A 572 -4.52 -33.19 -14.13
CA LEU A 572 -4.64 -33.74 -12.77
C LEU A 572 -6.08 -34.02 -12.32
N SER A 573 -7.10 -33.49 -13.01
CA SER A 573 -8.51 -33.79 -12.70
C SER A 573 -8.99 -35.06 -13.42
N SER A 574 -8.60 -36.23 -12.89
CA SER A 574 -9.11 -37.60 -13.14
C SER A 574 -8.88 -38.25 -14.54
N PRO A 575 -8.20 -39.41 -14.61
CA PRO A 575 -8.13 -40.27 -15.81
C PRO A 575 -9.40 -41.11 -16.09
N PHE A 576 -10.44 -41.06 -15.25
CA PHE A 576 -11.48 -42.11 -15.23
C PHE A 576 -12.93 -41.67 -15.53
N LEU A 577 -13.17 -40.48 -16.10
CA LEU A 577 -14.51 -40.11 -16.58
C LEU A 577 -14.51 -39.82 -18.08
N SER A 578 -14.86 -40.87 -18.82
CA SER A 578 -15.05 -40.93 -20.26
C SER A 578 -16.34 -40.21 -20.72
N SER A 579 -16.20 -39.13 -21.50
CA SER A 579 -16.94 -38.84 -22.76
C SER A 579 -16.53 -37.45 -23.33
N PRO A 580 -16.29 -37.30 -24.66
CA PRO A 580 -15.78 -36.06 -25.26
C PRO A 580 -16.79 -34.90 -25.38
N SER A 581 -18.05 -35.04 -24.93
CA SER A 581 -19.13 -34.11 -25.29
C SER A 581 -19.62 -33.14 -24.19
N SER A 582 -19.03 -33.09 -22.99
CA SER A 582 -19.43 -32.11 -21.95
C SER A 582 -18.25 -31.36 -21.32
N ARG A 583 -17.74 -30.33 -22.00
CA ARG A 583 -16.73 -29.41 -21.42
C ARG A 583 -17.38 -28.33 -20.54
N SER A 584 -18.05 -28.72 -19.45
CA SER A 584 -18.35 -27.82 -18.33
C SER A 584 -17.36 -28.11 -17.22
N ARG A 585 -16.41 -27.20 -16.97
CA ARG A 585 -15.49 -27.29 -15.82
C ARG A 585 -16.32 -27.24 -14.54
N SER A 586 -16.33 -28.30 -13.74
CA SER A 586 -16.81 -28.19 -12.35
C SER A 586 -15.81 -27.36 -11.56
N LEU A 587 -16.30 -26.27 -10.95
CA LEU A 587 -15.49 -25.45 -10.06
C LEU A 587 -15.05 -26.28 -8.82
N PRO A 588 -13.88 -25.99 -8.22
CA PRO A 588 -13.43 -26.72 -7.03
C PRO A 588 -14.50 -26.72 -5.92
N PRO A 589 -14.73 -27.84 -5.21
CA PRO A 589 -15.65 -27.84 -4.08
C PRO A 589 -15.25 -26.79 -3.03
N VAL A 590 -16.22 -26.05 -2.49
CA VAL A 590 -15.97 -25.06 -1.43
C VAL A 590 -15.29 -25.69 -0.21
N PRO A 591 -15.68 -26.89 0.26
CA PRO A 591 -14.96 -27.59 1.34
C PRO A 591 -13.46 -27.76 1.09
N SER A 592 -13.06 -28.22 -0.10
CA SER A 592 -11.65 -28.39 -0.47
C SER A 592 -10.91 -27.05 -0.51
N LEU A 593 -11.56 -25.98 -0.96
CA LEU A 593 -11.01 -24.64 -0.91
C LEU A 593 -10.81 -24.13 0.53
N ILE A 594 -11.72 -24.47 1.45
CA ILE A 594 -11.57 -24.17 2.88
C ILE A 594 -10.36 -24.91 3.46
N ALA A 595 -10.21 -26.20 3.16
CA ALA A 595 -9.07 -27.00 3.59
C ALA A 595 -7.73 -26.55 2.97
N ASN A 596 -7.74 -25.85 1.84
CA ASN A 596 -6.53 -25.29 1.23
C ASN A 596 -6.19 -23.88 1.72
N TYR A 597 -7.18 -22.98 1.81
CA TYR A 597 -6.98 -21.53 1.96
C TYR A 597 -7.77 -20.91 3.12
N GLY A 598 -8.77 -21.62 3.64
CA GLY A 598 -9.75 -21.09 4.57
C GLY A 598 -9.33 -21.14 6.03
N ASP A 599 -9.94 -20.24 6.80
CA ASP A 599 -9.90 -20.16 8.25
C ASP A 599 -11.28 -20.54 8.85
N ALA A 600 -11.42 -20.48 10.18
CA ALA A 600 -12.64 -20.87 10.90
C ALA A 600 -13.92 -20.19 10.41
N ALA A 601 -13.84 -18.92 10.02
CA ALA A 601 -14.98 -18.17 9.49
C ALA A 601 -15.55 -18.80 8.19
N ASN A 602 -14.67 -19.33 7.33
CA ASN A 602 -15.03 -19.89 6.03
C ASN A 602 -15.81 -21.20 6.15
N THR A 603 -15.66 -21.97 7.23
CA THR A 603 -16.44 -23.20 7.45
C THR A 603 -17.93 -22.93 7.60
N SER A 604 -18.32 -21.67 7.83
CA SER A 604 -19.72 -21.23 7.88
C SER A 604 -20.34 -21.09 6.49
N TRP A 605 -19.53 -20.96 5.43
CA TRP A 605 -20.02 -20.78 4.05
C TRP A 605 -20.75 -22.00 3.50
N LEU A 606 -20.68 -23.11 4.21
CA LEU A 606 -21.40 -24.33 3.89
C LEU A 606 -22.85 -24.28 4.39
N ASP A 607 -23.23 -23.28 5.17
CA ASP A 607 -24.59 -23.09 5.69
C ASP A 607 -25.50 -22.38 4.68
N ASP A 608 -26.77 -22.78 4.65
CA ASP A 608 -27.77 -22.36 3.66
C ASP A 608 -27.98 -20.83 3.63
N ARG A 609 -27.70 -20.15 4.76
CA ARG A 609 -27.75 -18.68 4.87
C ARG A 609 -26.66 -17.95 4.06
N TYR A 610 -25.59 -18.64 3.66
CA TYR A 610 -24.48 -18.04 2.92
C TYR A 610 -24.63 -18.29 1.42
N LEU A 611 -24.47 -17.23 0.65
CA LEU A 611 -24.25 -17.33 -0.79
C LEU A 611 -22.75 -17.33 -1.06
N VAL A 612 -22.29 -18.17 -1.98
CA VAL A 612 -20.88 -18.25 -2.37
C VAL A 612 -20.72 -17.80 -3.81
N TRP A 613 -20.12 -16.63 -4.00
CA TRP A 613 -19.69 -16.19 -5.33
C TRP A 613 -18.42 -16.95 -5.74
N ARG A 614 -18.35 -17.34 -7.02
CA ARG A 614 -17.24 -18.14 -7.57
C ARG A 614 -16.50 -17.37 -8.65
N ASP A 615 -15.18 -17.26 -8.51
CA ASP A 615 -14.32 -16.66 -9.52
C ASP A 615 -13.96 -17.70 -10.60
N VAL A 616 -14.67 -17.64 -11.73
CA VAL A 616 -14.46 -18.53 -12.87
C VAL A 616 -13.10 -18.38 -13.56
N ARG A 617 -12.23 -17.46 -13.12
CA ARG A 617 -10.86 -17.34 -13.66
C ARG A 617 -9.81 -18.08 -12.84
N THR A 618 -10.00 -18.13 -11.53
CA THR A 618 -9.03 -18.70 -10.59
C THR A 618 -9.56 -19.96 -9.91
N GLY A 619 -10.87 -20.23 -9.99
CA GLY A 619 -11.53 -21.26 -9.20
C GLY A 619 -11.87 -20.83 -7.76
N GLY A 620 -11.41 -19.65 -7.33
CA GLY A 620 -11.59 -19.12 -5.98
C GLY A 620 -13.04 -18.79 -5.62
N ALA A 621 -13.26 -18.44 -4.35
CA ALA A 621 -14.60 -18.19 -3.82
C ALA A 621 -14.67 -17.06 -2.78
N VAL A 622 -15.82 -16.39 -2.71
CA VAL A 622 -16.16 -15.40 -1.67
C VAL A 622 -17.56 -15.68 -1.13
N GLY A 623 -17.67 -16.00 0.16
CA GLY A 623 -18.94 -16.18 0.86
C GLY A 623 -19.48 -14.85 1.39
N PHE A 624 -20.78 -14.63 1.21
CA PHE A 624 -21.46 -13.43 1.69
C PHE A 624 -22.94 -13.71 2.02
N VAL A 625 -23.53 -12.87 2.86
CA VAL A 625 -24.94 -12.90 3.22
C VAL A 625 -25.61 -11.61 2.77
N PRO A 626 -26.63 -11.67 1.89
CA PRO A 626 -27.42 -10.49 1.53
C PRO A 626 -28.34 -10.11 2.69
N SER A 627 -28.44 -8.82 2.98
CA SER A 627 -29.37 -8.24 3.96
C SER A 627 -30.56 -7.60 3.24
N SER A 628 -31.74 -7.73 3.84
CA SER A 628 -32.99 -7.08 3.41
C SER A 628 -32.88 -5.54 3.32
N SER A 629 -31.87 -4.95 3.96
CA SER A 629 -31.58 -3.51 3.92
C SER A 629 -30.65 -3.08 2.77
N GLY A 630 -30.36 -3.97 1.81
CA GLY A 630 -29.53 -3.67 0.64
C GLY A 630 -28.03 -3.78 0.86
N PHE A 631 -27.60 -4.46 1.93
CA PHE A 631 -26.18 -4.68 2.26
C PHE A 631 -25.76 -6.12 1.93
N ALA A 632 -24.49 -6.33 1.59
CA ALA A 632 -23.87 -7.65 1.56
C ALA A 632 -22.84 -7.75 2.69
N ILE A 633 -22.94 -8.77 3.53
CA ILE A 633 -22.02 -9.04 4.65
C ILE A 633 -21.10 -10.19 4.25
N ILE A 634 -19.82 -9.90 4.10
CA ILE A 634 -18.78 -10.88 3.75
C ILE A 634 -18.15 -11.37 5.05
N VAL A 635 -18.07 -12.69 5.24
CA VAL A 635 -17.54 -13.29 6.47
C VAL A 635 -16.32 -14.14 6.12
N GLY A 636 -15.14 -13.84 6.67
CA GLY A 636 -13.91 -14.57 6.36
C GLY A 636 -13.23 -14.18 5.03
N ASP A 637 -12.00 -14.64 4.84
CA ASP A 637 -11.13 -14.30 3.70
C ASP A 637 -11.53 -15.01 2.40
N PRO A 638 -11.21 -14.45 1.20
CA PRO A 638 -11.49 -15.12 -0.06
C PRO A 638 -10.70 -16.43 -0.13
N LEU A 639 -11.35 -17.51 -0.53
CA LEU A 639 -10.70 -18.80 -0.66
C LEU A 639 -9.94 -18.88 -1.98
N CYS A 640 -8.69 -18.46 -1.95
CA CYS A 640 -7.73 -18.51 -3.04
C CYS A 640 -6.32 -18.32 -2.49
N ASP A 641 -5.32 -18.62 -3.32
CA ASP A 641 -3.93 -18.27 -2.99
C ASP A 641 -3.77 -16.77 -2.67
N LYS A 642 -2.91 -16.47 -1.70
CA LYS A 642 -2.69 -15.10 -1.20
C LYS A 642 -2.27 -14.11 -2.29
N SER A 643 -1.55 -14.58 -3.32
CA SER A 643 -1.16 -13.75 -4.46
C SER A 643 -2.36 -13.29 -5.30
N GLN A 644 -3.45 -14.05 -5.29
CA GLN A 644 -4.66 -13.81 -6.08
C GLN A 644 -5.73 -13.00 -5.34
N THR A 645 -5.65 -12.88 -4.00
CA THR A 645 -6.69 -12.31 -3.15
C THR A 645 -7.18 -10.94 -3.63
N ALA A 646 -6.27 -10.03 -3.99
CA ALA A 646 -6.66 -8.69 -4.42
C ALA A 646 -7.46 -8.68 -5.74
N GLY A 647 -7.07 -9.53 -6.70
CA GLY A 647 -7.78 -9.67 -7.97
C GLY A 647 -9.17 -10.31 -7.79
N VAL A 648 -9.26 -11.34 -6.94
CA VAL A 648 -10.53 -12.00 -6.59
C VAL A 648 -11.49 -11.01 -5.91
N VAL A 649 -11.02 -10.24 -4.93
CA VAL A 649 -11.82 -9.19 -4.27
C VAL A 649 -12.28 -8.13 -5.27
N ALA A 650 -11.38 -7.62 -6.11
CA ALA A 650 -11.73 -6.60 -7.10
C ALA A 650 -12.81 -7.09 -8.09
N ARG A 651 -12.72 -8.35 -8.55
CA ARG A 651 -13.74 -8.97 -9.42
C ARG A 651 -15.06 -9.18 -8.70
N PHE A 652 -15.04 -9.64 -7.45
CA PHE A 652 -16.25 -9.83 -6.65
C PHE A 652 -16.99 -8.50 -6.43
N LEU A 653 -16.27 -7.43 -6.05
CA LEU A 653 -16.86 -6.11 -5.87
C LEU A 653 -17.41 -5.53 -7.18
N ALA A 654 -16.70 -5.73 -8.29
CA ALA A 654 -17.18 -5.33 -9.62
C ALA A 654 -18.44 -6.12 -10.04
N TRP A 655 -18.53 -7.40 -9.68
CA TRP A 655 -19.73 -8.22 -9.91
C TRP A 655 -20.92 -7.70 -9.09
N LEU A 656 -20.73 -7.45 -7.79
CA LEU A 656 -21.75 -6.84 -6.93
C LEU A 656 -22.26 -5.50 -7.48
N GLY A 657 -21.35 -4.64 -7.96
CA GLY A 657 -21.69 -3.31 -8.48
C GLY A 657 -22.46 -3.30 -9.82
N ARG A 658 -22.43 -4.40 -10.58
CA ARG A 658 -23.09 -4.49 -11.89
C ARG A 658 -24.60 -4.70 -11.78
N GLY A 659 -25.08 -5.29 -10.70
CA GLY A 659 -26.49 -5.69 -10.55
C GLY A 659 -26.91 -6.72 -11.59
N GLU A 660 -27.49 -7.82 -11.17
CA GLU A 660 -27.97 -8.84 -12.11
C GLU A 660 -29.22 -8.33 -12.86
N LYS A 661 -29.02 -7.55 -13.93
CA LYS A 661 -30.04 -7.36 -14.97
C LYS A 661 -30.07 -8.62 -15.84
N GLY A 662 -30.60 -9.71 -15.32
CA GLY A 662 -30.68 -10.96 -16.07
C GLY A 662 -31.34 -12.10 -15.31
N LYS A 663 -32.65 -12.25 -15.53
CA LYS A 663 -33.54 -13.36 -15.13
C LYS A 663 -34.11 -13.31 -13.70
N GLY A 664 -35.23 -12.61 -13.57
CA GLY A 664 -36.15 -12.69 -12.44
C GLY A 664 -36.96 -11.41 -12.33
N LYS A 665 -38.20 -11.42 -12.81
CA LYS A 665 -39.13 -10.30 -12.64
C LYS A 665 -39.48 -10.21 -11.14
N GLU A 666 -38.93 -9.26 -10.42
CA GLU A 666 -39.63 -8.60 -9.33
C GLU A 666 -39.37 -7.09 -9.37
N LYS A 667 -40.47 -6.33 -9.48
CA LYS A 667 -40.47 -4.88 -9.53
C LYS A 667 -40.21 -4.33 -8.13
N GLY A 668 -38.97 -3.92 -7.86
CA GLY A 668 -38.63 -3.03 -6.76
C GLY A 668 -37.86 -1.83 -7.28
N LYS A 669 -38.42 -0.63 -7.18
CA LYS A 669 -37.66 0.61 -7.33
C LYS A 669 -36.74 0.70 -6.12
N ASP A 670 -35.42 0.55 -6.32
CA ASP A 670 -34.47 1.16 -5.41
C ASP A 670 -33.19 1.60 -6.13
N LYS A 671 -32.99 2.92 -6.09
CA LYS A 671 -31.74 3.59 -6.40
C LYS A 671 -31.00 3.76 -5.08
N ASP A 672 -30.34 2.72 -4.59
CA ASP A 672 -29.31 2.85 -3.54
C ASP A 672 -28.18 1.88 -3.89
N LYS A 673 -27.18 2.38 -4.62
CA LYS A 673 -25.95 1.65 -4.94
C LYS A 673 -24.91 1.97 -3.87
N GLY A 674 -24.34 0.95 -3.24
CA GLY A 674 -22.97 1.04 -2.70
C GLY A 674 -22.78 0.96 -1.19
N ASN A 675 -23.42 0.04 -0.47
CA ASN A 675 -23.05 -0.23 0.92
C ASN A 675 -22.72 -1.71 1.17
N ILE A 676 -21.45 -2.06 1.03
CA ILE A 676 -20.93 -3.43 1.25
C ILE A 676 -20.27 -3.47 2.62
N LYS A 677 -20.36 -4.58 3.35
CA LYS A 677 -19.66 -4.75 4.63
C LYS A 677 -18.92 -6.07 4.65
N SER A 678 -17.77 -6.08 5.29
CA SER A 678 -16.85 -7.20 5.21
C SER A 678 -16.17 -7.44 6.54
N THR A 679 -15.91 -8.68 6.90
CA THR A 679 -15.03 -9.04 8.02
C THR A 679 -13.64 -9.52 7.52
N LEU A 680 -13.26 -9.09 6.32
CA LEU A 680 -11.98 -9.45 5.69
C LEU A 680 -10.79 -8.90 6.47
N ARG A 681 -9.65 -9.61 6.43
CA ARG A 681 -8.39 -9.08 6.97
C ARG A 681 -8.05 -7.72 6.31
N ASP A 682 -7.73 -6.74 7.14
CA ASP A 682 -7.55 -5.31 6.82
C ASP A 682 -6.44 -5.01 5.78
N SER A 683 -5.62 -6.00 5.42
CA SER A 683 -4.51 -5.84 4.49
C SER A 683 -4.95 -5.54 3.05
N VAL A 684 -6.07 -6.07 2.55
CA VAL A 684 -6.52 -5.85 1.16
C VAL A 684 -7.50 -4.68 1.08
N LEU A 685 -8.59 -4.71 1.85
CA LEU A 685 -9.64 -3.69 1.79
C LEU A 685 -9.19 -2.34 2.34
N GLY A 686 -8.51 -2.34 3.49
CA GLY A 686 -8.05 -1.10 4.13
C GLY A 686 -6.88 -0.47 3.38
N SER A 687 -5.92 -1.26 2.88
CA SER A 687 -4.72 -0.71 2.24
C SER A 687 -4.93 -0.36 0.76
N ARG A 688 -5.60 -1.21 -0.04
CA ARG A 688 -5.74 -1.02 -1.49
C ARG A 688 -7.02 -0.31 -1.89
N LEU A 689 -8.12 -0.50 -1.14
CA LEU A 689 -9.43 0.09 -1.46
C LEU A 689 -9.84 1.23 -0.51
N GLY A 690 -9.04 1.51 0.52
CA GLY A 690 -9.27 2.65 1.40
C GLY A 690 -10.44 2.49 2.36
N TRP A 691 -10.86 1.25 2.66
CA TRP A 691 -11.98 1.00 3.56
C TRP A 691 -11.61 1.32 5.02
N SER A 692 -12.61 1.73 5.81
CA SER A 692 -12.47 1.89 7.25
C SER A 692 -12.55 0.53 7.94
N SER A 693 -11.85 0.37 9.06
CA SER A 693 -11.86 -0.85 9.86
C SER A 693 -11.84 -0.58 11.36
N PHE A 694 -12.46 -1.48 12.11
CA PHE A 694 -12.32 -1.61 13.56
C PHE A 694 -12.28 -3.10 13.93
N THR A 695 -11.84 -3.41 15.14
CA THR A 695 -11.96 -4.74 15.73
C THR A 695 -12.91 -4.71 16.92
N CYS A 696 -13.79 -5.71 17.00
CA CYS A 696 -14.64 -6.00 18.15
C CYS A 696 -14.84 -7.52 18.31
N ILE A 697 -14.02 -8.29 17.59
CA ILE A 697 -14.09 -9.75 17.51
C ILE A 697 -12.66 -10.28 17.41
N ALA A 698 -12.43 -11.43 18.02
CA ALA A 698 -11.15 -12.11 17.99
C ALA A 698 -11.35 -13.62 17.79
N GLU A 699 -10.46 -14.21 17.02
CA GLU A 699 -10.32 -15.65 16.84
C GLU A 699 -9.58 -16.23 18.04
N SER A 700 -10.14 -17.24 18.69
CA SER A 700 -9.52 -17.85 19.88
C SER A 700 -8.61 -19.01 19.47
N ARG A 701 -7.29 -18.82 19.45
CA ARG A 701 -6.31 -19.81 18.96
C ARG A 701 -5.44 -20.43 20.04
N VAL A 702 -5.06 -21.67 19.84
CA VAL A 702 -4.07 -22.41 20.63
C VAL A 702 -2.98 -22.91 19.69
N GLU A 703 -1.72 -22.64 20.05
CA GLU A 703 -0.56 -23.25 19.41
C GLU A 703 -0.25 -24.58 20.11
N LEU A 704 -0.08 -25.66 19.36
CA LEU A 704 0.16 -27.01 19.87
C LEU A 704 1.51 -27.50 19.33
N GLU A 705 2.59 -27.11 20.00
CA GLU A 705 3.98 -27.48 19.69
C GLU A 705 4.36 -28.82 20.34
N GLY A 706 3.74 -29.92 19.91
CA GLY A 706 4.03 -31.27 20.42
C GLY A 706 3.47 -31.58 21.82
N GLU A 707 3.07 -30.57 22.59
CA GLU A 707 2.35 -30.69 23.87
C GLU A 707 1.05 -29.86 23.85
N VAL A 708 0.12 -30.15 24.77
CA VAL A 708 -1.16 -29.43 24.91
C VAL A 708 -1.03 -28.40 26.06
N PRO A 709 -0.96 -27.09 25.77
CA PRO A 709 -0.80 -26.07 26.81
C PRO A 709 -2.04 -25.93 27.71
N GLY A 710 -1.84 -25.75 29.01
CA GLY A 710 -2.85 -25.26 29.96
C GLY A 710 -3.93 -26.25 30.44
N ALA A 711 -4.39 -27.19 29.60
CA ALA A 711 -5.50 -28.09 29.98
C ALA A 711 -5.17 -29.07 31.14
N LEU A 712 -3.90 -29.44 31.31
CA LEU A 712 -3.42 -30.31 32.40
C LEU A 712 -2.89 -29.53 33.61
N ASP A 713 -2.50 -28.26 33.44
CA ASP A 713 -2.01 -27.39 34.51
C ASP A 713 -3.13 -26.64 35.25
N ASP A 714 -4.28 -26.43 34.61
CA ASP A 714 -5.46 -25.86 35.26
C ASP A 714 -6.08 -26.87 36.25
N LYS A 715 -6.02 -26.53 37.54
CA LYS A 715 -6.48 -27.38 38.67
C LYS A 715 -7.98 -27.70 38.63
N GLU A 716 -8.79 -26.96 37.88
CA GLU A 716 -10.22 -27.23 37.74
C GLU A 716 -10.47 -28.20 36.57
N VAL A 717 -9.89 -27.94 35.40
CA VAL A 717 -10.03 -28.79 34.20
C VAL A 717 -9.45 -30.19 34.46
N GLY A 718 -8.23 -30.28 34.98
CA GLY A 718 -7.59 -31.56 35.30
C GLY A 718 -8.29 -32.36 36.41
N ARG A 719 -9.10 -31.72 37.27
CA ARG A 719 -9.95 -32.42 38.25
C ARG A 719 -11.19 -33.02 37.59
N LYS A 720 -11.81 -32.28 36.66
CA LYS A 720 -13.00 -32.75 35.92
C LYS A 720 -12.65 -33.92 35.00
N ILE A 721 -11.50 -33.89 34.32
CA ILE A 721 -11.04 -34.99 33.46
C ILE A 721 -10.81 -36.27 34.28
N ARG A 722 -10.04 -36.20 35.38
CA ARG A 722 -9.82 -37.35 36.27
C ARG A 722 -11.12 -37.90 36.86
N LYS A 723 -12.07 -37.01 37.17
CA LYS A 723 -13.40 -37.41 37.64
C LYS A 723 -14.16 -38.18 36.55
N ALA A 724 -14.19 -37.68 35.32
CA ALA A 724 -14.84 -38.36 34.19
C ALA A 724 -14.24 -39.75 33.92
N GLU A 725 -12.90 -39.88 33.97
CA GLU A 725 -12.21 -41.16 33.83
C GLU A 725 -12.57 -42.13 34.97
N SER A 726 -12.59 -41.66 36.22
CA SER A 726 -13.00 -42.48 37.37
C SER A 726 -14.47 -42.92 37.31
N GLU A 727 -15.31 -42.18 36.57
CA GLU A 727 -16.73 -42.44 36.33
C GLU A 727 -16.97 -43.31 35.07
N GLY A 728 -15.91 -43.84 34.46
CA GLY A 728 -15.97 -44.78 33.34
C GLY A 728 -16.32 -44.14 31.99
N ILE A 729 -16.08 -42.83 31.84
CA ILE A 729 -16.27 -42.12 30.57
C ILE A 729 -15.06 -42.37 29.67
N GLU A 730 -15.30 -42.89 28.47
CA GLU A 730 -14.27 -43.11 27.47
C GLU A 730 -14.49 -42.20 26.25
N VAL A 731 -13.40 -41.65 25.71
CA VAL A 731 -13.43 -40.85 24.48
C VAL A 731 -12.94 -41.69 23.32
N GLY A 732 -13.82 -41.93 22.34
CA GLY A 732 -13.37 -42.50 21.06
C GLY A 732 -13.10 -41.41 20.03
N VAL A 733 -12.31 -41.78 19.00
CA VAL A 733 -11.94 -40.92 17.88
C VAL A 733 -12.38 -41.60 16.58
N TRP A 734 -13.11 -40.90 15.74
CA TRP A 734 -13.66 -41.44 14.50
C TRP A 734 -13.47 -40.47 13.32
N ALA A 735 -12.94 -40.98 12.21
CA ALA A 735 -13.01 -40.31 10.91
C ALA A 735 -14.34 -40.64 10.19
N ALA A 736 -14.83 -41.87 10.36
CA ALA A 736 -16.14 -42.31 9.89
C ALA A 736 -16.84 -43.16 10.97
N MET A 737 -18.12 -42.89 11.22
CA MET A 737 -18.90 -43.54 12.28
C MET A 737 -19.94 -44.51 11.72
N SER A 738 -20.27 -45.56 12.49
CA SER A 738 -21.36 -46.49 12.15
C SER A 738 -22.72 -45.77 12.14
N LEU A 739 -23.66 -46.25 11.32
CA LEU A 739 -25.01 -45.68 11.21
C LEU A 739 -25.73 -45.67 12.57
N HIS A 740 -25.52 -46.72 13.37
CA HIS A 740 -26.09 -46.84 14.71
C HIS A 740 -25.65 -45.70 15.65
N LEU A 741 -24.35 -45.42 15.71
CA LEU A 741 -23.80 -44.36 16.57
C LEU A 741 -24.19 -42.96 16.07
N LYS A 742 -24.30 -42.77 14.74
CA LYS A 742 -24.84 -41.52 14.17
C LYS A 742 -26.27 -41.25 14.63
N HIS A 743 -27.15 -42.25 14.55
CA HIS A 743 -28.53 -42.12 15.02
C HIS A 743 -28.62 -41.79 16.50
N GLN A 744 -27.82 -42.47 17.35
CA GLN A 744 -27.75 -42.14 18.77
C GLN A 744 -27.36 -40.67 19.00
N ILE A 745 -26.33 -40.18 18.29
CA ILE A 745 -25.89 -38.78 18.39
C ILE A 745 -26.97 -37.81 17.91
N ASP A 746 -27.67 -38.10 16.81
CA ASP A 746 -28.76 -37.28 16.29
C ASP A 746 -29.90 -37.14 17.30
N ASP A 747 -30.26 -38.24 17.98
CA ASP A 747 -31.24 -38.22 19.07
C ASP A 747 -30.76 -37.34 20.24
N ARG A 748 -29.49 -37.44 20.64
CA ARG A 748 -28.91 -36.57 21.69
C ARG A 748 -28.89 -35.09 21.28
N ILE A 749 -28.59 -34.80 20.01
CA ILE A 749 -28.62 -33.43 19.47
C ILE A 749 -30.04 -32.87 19.50
N LYS A 750 -31.04 -33.70 19.15
CA LYS A 750 -32.45 -33.30 19.21
C LYS A 750 -32.89 -32.96 20.64
N GLU A 751 -32.58 -33.83 21.61
CA GLU A 751 -32.83 -33.57 23.03
C GLU A 751 -32.15 -32.28 23.51
N TRP A 752 -30.88 -32.10 23.12
CA TRP A 752 -30.11 -30.90 23.46
C TRP A 752 -30.73 -29.62 22.86
N ARG A 753 -31.26 -29.67 21.63
CA ARG A 753 -31.96 -28.55 20.99
C ARG A 753 -33.25 -28.21 21.74
N GLU A 754 -34.04 -29.22 22.12
CA GLU A 754 -35.29 -29.07 22.86
C GLU A 754 -35.07 -28.50 24.27
N GLY A 755 -34.04 -28.97 24.99
CA GLY A 755 -33.65 -28.48 26.31
C GLY A 755 -33.17 -27.02 26.29
N ARG A 756 -32.60 -26.55 25.18
CA ARG A 756 -32.12 -25.17 25.01
C ARG A 756 -33.20 -24.19 24.57
N ARG A 757 -34.23 -24.61 23.85
CA ARG A 757 -35.39 -23.77 23.49
C ARG A 757 -36.06 -23.11 24.70
N LYS A 758 -35.94 -23.72 25.89
CA LYS A 758 -36.45 -23.21 27.17
C LYS A 758 -35.55 -22.17 27.88
N LYS A 759 -34.29 -21.95 27.42
CA LYS A 759 -33.29 -21.08 28.09
C LYS A 759 -33.00 -19.75 27.34
N GLY A 760 -33.80 -19.40 26.33
CA GLY A 760 -33.62 -18.17 25.53
C GLY A 760 -32.66 -18.33 24.34
N GLY A 761 -32.83 -17.49 23.31
CA GLY A 761 -32.07 -17.53 22.06
C GLY A 761 -30.58 -17.17 22.21
N GLN A 762 -29.72 -17.79 21.41
CA GLN A 762 -28.27 -17.59 21.41
C GLN A 762 -27.80 -17.22 20.01
N VAL A 763 -26.98 -16.17 19.89
CA VAL A 763 -26.33 -15.78 18.63
C VAL A 763 -25.33 -16.87 18.19
N ARG A 764 -25.56 -17.46 17.02
CA ARG A 764 -24.63 -18.38 16.35
C ARG A 764 -24.40 -17.93 14.91
N LEU A 765 -23.15 -18.09 14.45
CA LEU A 765 -22.78 -17.86 13.06
C LEU A 765 -23.14 -19.05 12.15
N THR A 766 -23.38 -20.22 12.75
CA THR A 766 -23.47 -21.52 12.06
C THR A 766 -24.56 -22.42 12.62
N GLU A 767 -25.25 -23.12 11.73
CA GLU A 767 -26.25 -24.13 12.08
C GLU A 767 -25.58 -25.40 12.64
N VAL A 768 -26.28 -26.16 13.50
CA VAL A 768 -25.73 -27.39 14.11
C VAL A 768 -25.97 -28.59 13.18
N GLU A 769 -25.20 -28.68 12.11
CA GLU A 769 -25.20 -29.81 11.18
C GLU A 769 -23.88 -30.58 11.25
N VAL A 770 -23.81 -31.55 12.17
CA VAL A 770 -22.56 -32.25 12.51
C VAL A 770 -22.04 -33.16 11.39
N TRP A 771 -22.89 -33.58 10.44
CA TRP A 771 -22.52 -34.50 9.35
C TRP A 771 -22.18 -33.83 8.01
N ARG A 772 -22.45 -32.53 7.85
CA ARG A 772 -22.07 -31.75 6.67
C ARG A 772 -20.54 -31.76 6.53
N ASP A 773 -20.02 -31.96 5.33
CA ASP A 773 -18.56 -32.02 5.09
C ASP A 773 -17.79 -33.04 5.96
N SER A 774 -18.31 -34.27 6.06
CA SER A 774 -17.68 -35.32 6.87
C SER A 774 -16.25 -35.70 6.45
N ILE A 775 -15.83 -35.38 5.21
CA ILE A 775 -14.50 -35.70 4.68
C ILE A 775 -13.41 -34.90 5.42
N HIS A 776 -13.68 -33.63 5.76
CA HIS A 776 -12.73 -32.75 6.44
C HIS A 776 -12.98 -32.69 7.96
N ARG A 777 -13.77 -33.62 8.50
CA ARG A 777 -14.15 -33.63 9.92
C ARG A 777 -13.65 -34.86 10.65
N GLN A 778 -13.33 -34.65 11.92
CA GLN A 778 -12.94 -35.71 12.85
C GLN A 778 -13.80 -35.60 14.10
N TYR A 779 -14.33 -36.73 14.56
CA TYR A 779 -15.35 -36.80 15.59
C TYR A 779 -14.77 -37.42 16.86
N PHE A 780 -14.95 -36.74 17.98
CA PHE A 780 -14.52 -37.17 19.31
C PHE A 780 -15.76 -37.27 20.18
N VAL A 781 -16.10 -38.49 20.63
CA VAL A 781 -17.35 -38.75 21.37
C VAL A 781 -17.01 -39.35 22.71
N ALA A 782 -17.43 -38.66 23.78
CA ALA A 782 -17.38 -39.19 25.13
C ALA A 782 -18.59 -40.11 25.33
N LEU A 783 -18.32 -41.34 25.74
CA LEU A 783 -19.27 -42.43 25.91
C LEU A 783 -19.33 -42.82 27.38
N ALA A 784 -20.54 -42.89 27.95
CA ALA A 784 -20.78 -43.28 29.34
C ALA A 784 -21.52 -44.62 29.45
N PRO A 785 -21.32 -45.42 30.52
CA PRO A 785 -22.00 -46.71 30.72
C PRO A 785 -23.51 -46.58 31.03
N ARG A 786 -24.33 -47.51 30.52
CA ARG A 786 -25.79 -47.60 30.77
C ARG A 786 -26.16 -48.72 31.75
N LYS A 787 -27.27 -48.56 32.48
CA LYS A 787 -27.64 -49.37 33.67
C LYS A 787 -28.16 -50.79 33.38
N ARG A 788 -28.44 -51.18 32.13
CA ARG A 788 -29.14 -52.44 31.80
C ARG A 788 -28.64 -53.23 30.58
N VAL A 789 -27.59 -52.79 29.88
CA VAL A 789 -26.97 -53.51 28.73
C VAL A 789 -25.50 -53.07 28.65
N ASP A 790 -24.60 -53.89 28.09
CA ASP A 790 -23.21 -53.54 27.68
C ASP A 790 -23.16 -52.48 26.53
N ASP A 791 -24.07 -51.50 26.57
CA ASP A 791 -24.26 -50.47 25.56
C ASP A 791 -23.89 -49.10 26.16
N LYS A 792 -22.96 -48.38 25.52
CA LYS A 792 -22.47 -47.07 25.96
C LYS A 792 -23.25 -45.96 25.24
N ILE A 793 -23.58 -44.88 25.95
CA ILE A 793 -24.34 -43.75 25.40
C ILE A 793 -23.46 -42.50 25.19
N PRO A 794 -23.63 -41.75 24.07
CA PRO A 794 -22.96 -40.46 23.89
C PRO A 794 -23.39 -39.41 24.91
N VAL A 795 -22.40 -38.90 25.66
CA VAL A 795 -22.58 -37.85 26.68
C VAL A 795 -21.92 -36.52 26.30
N ALA A 796 -20.91 -36.53 25.42
CA ALA A 796 -20.40 -35.31 24.79
C ALA A 796 -19.88 -35.58 23.38
N LEU A 797 -19.89 -34.56 22.53
CA LEU A 797 -19.39 -34.58 21.15
C LEU A 797 -18.51 -33.36 20.88
N VAL A 798 -17.27 -33.60 20.45
CA VAL A 798 -16.37 -32.60 19.88
C VAL A 798 -16.13 -32.93 18.41
N VAL A 799 -16.28 -31.94 17.54
CA VAL A 799 -16.05 -32.07 16.09
C VAL A 799 -14.95 -31.12 15.69
N LEU A 800 -13.84 -31.67 15.19
CA LEU A 800 -12.79 -30.90 14.54
C LEU A 800 -13.09 -30.78 13.05
N HIS A 801 -12.83 -29.60 12.49
CA HIS A 801 -12.87 -29.32 11.06
C HIS A 801 -11.47 -28.94 10.59
N GLN A 802 -10.99 -29.56 9.53
CA GLN A 802 -9.71 -29.26 8.92
C GLN A 802 -9.76 -27.90 8.21
N LEU A 803 -8.77 -27.04 8.47
CA LEU A 803 -8.56 -25.76 7.81
C LEU A 803 -7.29 -25.82 6.93
N SER A 804 -6.93 -24.68 6.33
CA SER A 804 -5.65 -24.56 5.63
C SER A 804 -4.46 -24.98 6.51
N PRO A 805 -3.35 -25.48 5.93
CA PRO A 805 -2.11 -25.77 6.68
C PRO A 805 -1.66 -24.62 7.60
N MET A 806 -1.89 -23.37 7.19
CA MET A 806 -1.56 -22.17 7.96
C MET A 806 -2.42 -21.96 9.23
N TYR A 807 -3.68 -22.42 9.21
CA TYR A 807 -4.64 -22.21 10.29
C TYR A 807 -4.97 -23.49 11.09
N GLY A 808 -4.54 -24.66 10.60
CA GLY A 808 -4.64 -25.93 11.31
C GLY A 808 -6.05 -26.51 11.34
N PHE A 809 -6.68 -26.56 12.52
CA PHE A 809 -8.00 -27.14 12.73
C PHE A 809 -8.92 -26.19 13.52
N GLN A 810 -10.23 -26.31 13.32
CA GLN A 810 -11.25 -25.62 14.11
C GLN A 810 -12.01 -26.61 14.99
N VAL A 811 -12.23 -26.29 16.26
CA VAL A 811 -13.27 -26.91 17.08
C VAL A 811 -14.62 -26.37 16.61
N LYS A 812 -15.22 -27.01 15.60
CA LYS A 812 -16.47 -26.55 14.96
C LYS A 812 -17.66 -26.71 15.90
N TYR A 813 -17.73 -27.84 16.59
CA TYR A 813 -18.78 -28.11 17.59
C TYR A 813 -18.17 -28.71 18.85
N ALA A 814 -18.63 -28.24 20.01
CA ALA A 814 -18.38 -28.83 21.32
C ALA A 814 -19.73 -28.87 22.05
N LEU A 815 -20.35 -30.04 22.03
CA LEU A 815 -21.70 -30.28 22.53
C LEU A 815 -21.64 -31.18 23.77
N ASP A 816 -22.05 -30.62 24.90
CA ASP A 816 -22.29 -31.37 26.13
C ASP A 816 -23.78 -31.75 26.20
N PHE A 817 -24.08 -33.04 26.29
CA PHE A 817 -25.45 -33.56 26.25
C PHE A 817 -26.00 -33.71 27.68
N PRO A 818 -27.05 -32.96 28.06
CA PRO A 818 -27.58 -33.02 29.42
C PRO A 818 -28.21 -34.39 29.73
N SER A 819 -28.17 -34.79 31.00
CA SER A 819 -28.90 -35.94 31.51
C SER A 819 -30.40 -35.66 31.50
N SER A 820 -31.14 -36.25 30.54
CA SER A 820 -32.61 -36.19 30.49
C SER A 820 -33.21 -37.45 31.12
N SER A 821 -34.45 -37.35 31.61
CA SER A 821 -35.05 -38.33 32.54
C SER A 821 -35.43 -39.70 31.93
N SER A 822 -35.25 -39.93 30.63
CA SER A 822 -35.50 -41.23 29.98
C SER A 822 -34.25 -41.91 29.39
N SER A 823 -33.12 -41.20 29.33
CA SER A 823 -31.84 -41.66 28.76
C SER A 823 -30.65 -41.40 29.71
N THR A 824 -30.91 -41.37 31.02
CA THR A 824 -29.92 -40.99 32.03
C THR A 824 -28.73 -41.96 32.07
N PRO A 825 -27.49 -41.46 31.88
CA PRO A 825 -26.30 -42.25 32.16
C PRO A 825 -26.24 -42.67 33.63
N THR A 826 -25.52 -43.74 33.91
CA THR A 826 -25.42 -44.29 35.28
C THR A 826 -24.54 -43.46 36.20
N THR A 827 -23.68 -42.64 35.61
CA THR A 827 -22.69 -41.80 36.26
C THR A 827 -22.89 -40.32 35.90
N PRO A 828 -22.40 -39.37 36.73
CA PRO A 828 -22.37 -37.96 36.39
C PRO A 828 -21.64 -37.71 35.07
N THR A 829 -22.09 -36.76 34.25
CA THR A 829 -21.42 -36.41 32.98
C THR A 829 -20.38 -35.30 33.15
N THR A 830 -19.99 -35.01 34.39
CA THR A 830 -19.10 -33.88 34.71
C THR A 830 -17.69 -34.17 34.21
N GLY A 831 -17.15 -33.34 33.31
CA GLY A 831 -15.82 -33.53 32.73
C GLY A 831 -15.80 -34.25 31.38
N ALA A 832 -16.95 -34.70 30.88
CA ALA A 832 -17.03 -35.43 29.61
C ALA A 832 -16.57 -34.58 28.40
N ILE A 833 -17.00 -33.31 28.36
CA ILE A 833 -16.63 -32.40 27.26
C ILE A 833 -15.17 -31.95 27.37
N GLU A 834 -14.66 -31.72 28.57
CA GLU A 834 -13.25 -31.41 28.82
C GLU A 834 -12.34 -32.58 28.39
N SER A 835 -12.73 -33.82 28.69
CA SER A 835 -12.00 -35.03 28.28
C SER A 835 -12.01 -35.20 26.75
N ALA A 836 -13.17 -35.04 26.10
CA ALA A 836 -13.27 -35.12 24.64
C ALA A 836 -12.46 -34.04 23.93
N LEU A 837 -12.49 -32.81 24.45
CA LEU A 837 -11.76 -31.68 23.88
C LEU A 837 -10.24 -31.83 24.08
N THR A 838 -9.80 -32.27 25.25
CA THR A 838 -8.37 -32.51 25.52
C THR A 838 -7.83 -33.61 24.60
N THR A 839 -8.59 -34.69 24.40
CA THR A 839 -8.26 -35.75 23.44
C THR A 839 -8.14 -35.21 22.01
N ALA A 840 -9.05 -34.32 21.61
CA ALA A 840 -9.00 -33.67 20.30
C ALA A 840 -7.75 -32.78 20.14
N MET A 841 -7.35 -32.05 21.19
CA MET A 841 -6.13 -31.25 21.20
C MET A 841 -4.86 -32.11 21.09
N HIS A 842 -4.79 -33.23 21.81
CA HIS A 842 -3.67 -34.19 21.68
C HIS A 842 -3.59 -34.78 20.28
N SER A 843 -4.73 -35.11 19.67
CA SER A 843 -4.77 -35.58 18.28
C SER A 843 -4.18 -34.56 17.32
N VAL A 844 -4.43 -33.27 17.52
CA VAL A 844 -3.85 -32.20 16.68
C VAL A 844 -2.36 -32.00 16.99
N ALA A 845 -1.95 -31.99 18.26
CA ALA A 845 -0.55 -31.84 18.68
C ALA A 845 0.36 -32.94 18.09
N SER A 846 -0.16 -34.17 17.98
CA SER A 846 0.58 -35.31 17.40
C SER A 846 0.96 -35.15 15.92
N THR A 847 0.40 -34.15 15.22
CA THR A 847 0.70 -33.87 13.80
C THR A 847 1.98 -33.05 13.58
N GLY A 848 2.67 -32.61 14.65
CA GLY A 848 4.02 -32.03 14.59
C GLY A 848 4.11 -30.51 14.34
N SER A 849 2.99 -29.83 14.04
CA SER A 849 2.87 -28.35 13.98
C SER A 849 1.39 -27.96 13.98
N GLY A 850 0.69 -28.21 15.09
CA GLY A 850 -0.76 -28.10 15.17
C GLY A 850 -1.25 -26.73 15.62
N ARG A 851 -1.98 -26.02 14.77
CA ARG A 851 -2.80 -24.87 15.19
C ARG A 851 -4.24 -25.31 15.42
N LEU A 852 -4.84 -24.84 16.52
CA LEU A 852 -6.26 -25.08 16.81
C LEU A 852 -6.98 -23.75 17.06
N THR A 853 -8.20 -23.60 16.55
CA THR A 853 -9.06 -22.46 16.89
C THR A 853 -10.43 -22.88 17.38
N PHE A 854 -10.99 -22.14 18.35
CA PHE A 854 -12.34 -22.30 18.85
C PHE A 854 -13.39 -21.45 18.12
N GLY A 855 -13.02 -20.80 17.02
CA GLY A 855 -13.91 -19.89 16.30
C GLY A 855 -13.91 -18.48 16.89
N THR A 856 -14.35 -17.53 16.07
CA THR A 856 -14.46 -16.12 16.41
C THR A 856 -15.39 -15.88 17.61
N SER A 857 -14.98 -14.99 18.50
CA SER A 857 -15.73 -14.53 19.66
C SER A 857 -15.68 -13.01 19.80
N ALA A 858 -16.64 -12.45 20.54
CA ALA A 858 -16.71 -11.02 20.81
C ALA A 858 -15.63 -10.60 21.82
N THR A 859 -14.90 -9.52 21.56
CA THR A 859 -13.88 -8.99 22.49
C THR A 859 -14.51 -8.10 23.56
N SER A 860 -13.79 -7.83 24.64
CA SER A 860 -14.29 -6.99 25.73
C SER A 860 -14.48 -5.52 25.34
N ARG A 861 -13.81 -5.07 24.27
CA ARG A 861 -13.77 -3.67 23.80
C ARG A 861 -13.74 -3.59 22.28
N LEU A 862 -14.33 -2.52 21.74
CA LEU A 862 -14.19 -2.12 20.35
C LEU A 862 -12.93 -1.25 20.20
N THR A 863 -11.97 -1.69 19.40
CA THR A 863 -10.75 -0.95 19.11
C THR A 863 -10.81 -0.43 17.67
N PRO A 864 -10.79 0.90 17.46
CA PRO A 864 -10.69 1.45 16.11
C PRO A 864 -9.29 1.17 15.54
N THR A 865 -9.23 0.79 14.26
CA THR A 865 -7.95 0.58 13.57
C THR A 865 -7.71 1.62 12.48
N ARG A 866 -8.52 1.66 11.41
CA ARG A 866 -8.27 2.54 10.26
C ARG A 866 -9.50 3.33 9.85
N GLY A 867 -9.36 4.63 9.60
CA GLY A 867 -10.42 5.46 9.01
C GLY A 867 -11.62 5.73 9.92
N VAL A 868 -11.55 5.42 11.22
CA VAL A 868 -12.62 5.65 12.20
C VAL A 868 -12.23 6.79 13.14
N GLY A 869 -12.83 7.97 12.98
CA GLY A 869 -12.59 9.14 13.83
C GLY A 869 -13.31 9.09 15.20
N GLY A 870 -12.83 9.86 16.18
CA GLY A 870 -13.17 9.72 17.60
C GLY A 870 -14.67 9.78 17.96
N VAL A 871 -15.47 10.60 17.26
CA VAL A 871 -16.93 10.68 17.50
C VAL A 871 -17.65 9.39 17.07
N ARG A 872 -17.25 8.81 15.93
CA ARG A 872 -17.83 7.54 15.43
C ARG A 872 -17.43 6.36 16.31
N VAL A 873 -16.20 6.36 16.82
CA VAL A 873 -15.72 5.34 17.77
C VAL A 873 -16.58 5.34 19.03
N LYS A 874 -16.91 6.53 19.57
CA LYS A 874 -17.79 6.63 20.75
C LYS A 874 -19.19 6.10 20.48
N ILE A 875 -19.80 6.41 19.34
CA ILE A 875 -21.15 5.91 19.00
C ILE A 875 -21.15 4.39 18.83
N LEU A 876 -20.17 3.85 18.10
CA LEU A 876 -20.02 2.41 17.88
C LEU A 876 -19.69 1.67 19.18
N GLY A 877 -18.88 2.27 20.06
CA GLY A 877 -18.54 1.75 21.38
C GLY A 877 -19.78 1.56 22.26
N HIS A 878 -20.60 2.59 22.41
CA HIS A 878 -21.84 2.50 23.21
C HIS A 878 -22.84 1.48 22.64
N ALA A 879 -22.98 1.42 21.30
CA ALA A 879 -23.84 0.43 20.66
C ALA A 879 -23.34 -0.99 20.95
N TYR A 880 -22.02 -1.22 20.82
CA TYR A 880 -21.41 -2.52 21.10
C TYR A 880 -21.53 -2.92 22.57
N GLU A 881 -21.31 -2.01 23.51
CA GLU A 881 -21.47 -2.27 24.95
C GLU A 881 -22.90 -2.69 25.29
N ALA A 882 -23.90 -1.96 24.81
CA ALA A 882 -25.31 -2.29 25.03
C ALA A 882 -25.69 -3.66 24.45
N ILE A 883 -25.12 -4.04 23.30
CA ILE A 883 -25.33 -5.36 22.69
C ILE A 883 -24.62 -6.45 23.49
N SER A 884 -23.37 -6.20 23.89
CA SER A 884 -22.54 -7.15 24.64
C SER A 884 -23.16 -7.50 26.00
N GLU A 885 -23.75 -6.52 26.68
CA GLU A 885 -24.46 -6.71 27.95
C GLU A 885 -25.76 -7.50 27.75
N ARG A 886 -26.59 -7.11 26.77
CA ARG A 886 -27.86 -7.79 26.49
C ARG A 886 -27.70 -9.26 26.05
N MET A 887 -26.59 -9.56 25.37
CA MET A 887 -26.33 -10.88 24.77
C MET A 887 -25.38 -11.76 25.61
N ALA A 888 -24.94 -11.29 26.79
CA ALA A 888 -24.01 -11.99 27.68
C ALA A 888 -22.74 -12.54 26.98
N LEU A 889 -22.20 -11.78 26.01
CA LEU A 889 -21.12 -12.26 25.12
C LEU A 889 -19.77 -12.47 25.82
N ARG A 890 -19.59 -11.94 27.04
CA ARG A 890 -18.32 -11.97 27.79
C ARG A 890 -18.00 -13.32 28.46
N GLY A 891 -19.00 -14.16 28.75
CA GLY A 891 -18.81 -15.38 29.56
C GLY A 891 -18.15 -16.58 28.86
N LYS A 892 -17.99 -16.56 27.54
CA LYS A 892 -17.44 -17.71 26.77
C LYS A 892 -15.91 -17.72 26.65
N GLY A 893 -15.25 -16.58 26.84
CA GLY A 893 -13.80 -16.44 26.69
C GLY A 893 -13.02 -17.16 27.81
N GLU A 894 -13.55 -17.20 29.03
CA GLU A 894 -12.83 -17.76 30.19
C GLU A 894 -12.57 -19.27 30.06
N PHE A 895 -13.54 -20.05 29.57
CA PHE A 895 -13.34 -21.49 29.35
C PHE A 895 -12.25 -21.75 28.30
N ARG A 896 -12.21 -20.97 27.22
CA ARG A 896 -11.21 -21.11 26.15
C ARG A 896 -9.82 -20.70 26.62
N LYS A 897 -9.72 -19.65 27.44
CA LYS A 897 -8.46 -19.22 28.07
C LYS A 897 -7.88 -20.29 29.00
N LYS A 898 -8.74 -21.01 29.73
CA LYS A 898 -8.33 -22.18 30.54
C LYS A 898 -7.74 -23.32 29.70
N MET A 899 -8.10 -23.39 28.42
CA MET A 899 -7.54 -24.34 27.44
C MET A 899 -6.32 -23.78 26.68
N GLY A 900 -5.70 -22.70 27.19
CA GLY A 900 -4.52 -22.08 26.59
C GLY A 900 -4.80 -21.21 25.35
N ALA A 901 -6.05 -20.81 25.11
CA ALA A 901 -6.38 -20.01 23.93
C ALA A 901 -6.05 -18.52 24.10
N GLU A 902 -5.35 -17.98 23.11
CA GLU A 902 -5.07 -16.55 22.93
C GLU A 902 -6.04 -15.92 21.91
N GLU A 903 -6.24 -14.61 22.03
CA GLU A 903 -7.13 -13.83 21.15
C GLU A 903 -6.31 -13.25 19.97
N GLU A 904 -6.55 -13.72 18.75
CA GLU A 904 -6.06 -13.10 17.51
C GLU A 904 -7.14 -12.14 16.97
N GLU A 905 -6.83 -10.86 16.82
CA GLU A 905 -7.81 -9.86 16.38
C GLU A 905 -8.36 -10.15 14.97
N VAL A 906 -9.68 -9.98 14.81
CA VAL A 906 -10.37 -10.04 13.51
C VAL A 906 -10.97 -8.67 13.18
N TYR A 907 -10.80 -8.25 11.93
CA TYR A 907 -11.18 -6.90 11.50
C TYR A 907 -12.54 -6.87 10.81
N VAL A 908 -13.36 -5.88 11.16
CA VAL A 908 -14.58 -5.51 10.44
C VAL A 908 -14.27 -4.32 9.55
N CYS A 909 -14.30 -4.52 8.24
CA CYS A 909 -14.03 -3.53 7.21
C CYS A 909 -15.32 -3.06 6.51
N TYR A 910 -15.41 -1.76 6.21
CA TYR A 910 -16.53 -1.17 5.47
C TYR A 910 -16.07 0.05 4.63
N PRO A 911 -16.68 0.31 3.47
CA PRO A 911 -16.38 1.47 2.65
C PRO A 911 -16.79 2.76 3.36
N ARG A 912 -16.19 3.88 2.98
CA ARG A 912 -16.56 5.21 3.52
C ARG A 912 -18.06 5.45 3.31
N GLY A 913 -18.78 5.79 4.38
CA GLY A 913 -20.25 5.96 4.36
C GLY A 913 -21.06 4.66 4.60
N GLY A 914 -20.44 3.48 4.51
CA GLY A 914 -21.13 2.18 4.63
C GLY A 914 -21.59 1.80 6.04
N LEU A 915 -21.17 2.52 7.09
CA LEU A 915 -21.55 2.26 8.49
C LEU A 915 -22.38 3.41 9.07
N GLY A 916 -23.50 3.72 8.41
CA GLY A 916 -24.59 4.52 9.00
C GLY A 916 -25.53 3.68 9.86
N THR A 917 -26.64 4.26 10.34
CA THR A 917 -27.66 3.57 11.16
C THR A 917 -28.23 2.31 10.49
N ARG A 918 -28.57 2.40 9.20
CA ARG A 918 -29.01 1.25 8.38
C ARG A 918 -27.96 0.15 8.31
N GLY A 919 -26.70 0.52 8.16
CA GLY A 919 -25.60 -0.43 8.14
C GLY A 919 -25.43 -1.11 9.51
N ALA A 920 -25.39 -0.34 10.60
CA ALA A 920 -25.28 -0.91 11.95
C ALA A 920 -26.41 -1.89 12.22
N LYS A 921 -27.64 -1.54 11.80
CA LYS A 921 -28.80 -2.44 11.82
C LYS A 921 -28.58 -3.70 10.97
N ALA A 922 -28.03 -3.61 9.75
CA ALA A 922 -27.75 -4.79 8.93
C ALA A 922 -26.78 -5.78 9.59
N VAL A 923 -25.73 -5.27 10.26
CA VAL A 923 -24.77 -6.10 11.02
C VAL A 923 -25.45 -6.73 12.25
N LEU A 924 -26.28 -5.94 12.93
CA LEU A 924 -27.10 -6.41 14.05
C LEU A 924 -28.07 -7.51 13.62
N ASP A 925 -28.84 -7.29 12.57
CA ASP A 925 -29.80 -8.26 12.02
C ASP A 925 -29.08 -9.56 11.63
N PHE A 926 -27.87 -9.47 11.06
CA PHE A 926 -27.04 -10.66 10.76
C PHE A 926 -26.63 -11.43 12.01
N CYS A 927 -26.31 -10.73 13.11
CA CYS A 927 -25.99 -11.35 14.39
C CYS A 927 -27.24 -11.86 15.14
N VAL A 928 -28.43 -11.28 14.89
CA VAL A 928 -29.67 -11.54 15.66
C VAL A 928 -30.61 -12.51 14.95
N ALA A 929 -30.48 -12.71 13.64
CA ALA A 929 -31.35 -13.58 12.83
C ALA A 929 -31.14 -15.08 13.17
N GLU A 930 -31.64 -15.49 14.33
CA GLU A 930 -32.06 -16.84 14.73
C GLU A 930 -33.10 -16.67 15.85
N SER A 931 -34.37 -16.52 15.45
CA SER A 931 -35.54 -16.74 16.31
C SER A 931 -36.44 -17.77 15.66
#